data_AF-A0A2V8C4X9-F1
#
_entry.id   AF-A0A2V8C4X9-F1
#
_cell.length_a   1.000
_cell.length_b   1.000
_cell.length_c   1.000
_cell.angle_alpha   90.00
_cell.angle_beta   90.00
_cell.angle_gamma   90.00
#
_symmetry.space_group_name_H-M   'P 1'
#
loop_
_entity.id
_entity.type
_entity.pdbx_description
1 polymer ?
#
loop_
_entity_poly.entity_id
_entity_poly.type
_entity_poly.pdbx_seq_one_letter_code
_entity_poly.pdbx_strand_id
1 'polypeptide(L)'
;SPYNATDPNVSSLRRDPVLYYIAQGKWTGTLTPHLLLQGGFSINKEDWDVVYQPGIQQVPFTPAWYAGASHLDVALLTRSVAGAVNSFNKYDRYVWNGSGAYVTGAHTIRFGIQDSYGPAYVSQIANGDAYYNFTNGVPLNVTAYNTPAVSRPYLNADLGIYGMDTWRFNRLSITAGLRWEYLSAEIQPSSASAGRFVPARTFAMVDCNTVKGLGCFKNWSPRLGIVYDLFGSHQTALKAGFGKYNTPIVTSIVNNFNPMFLTTVNIPWNDVNHNGIAEGAGFGQGELGPNPNPLFGVLQNRALDPNFQREYNLQYTVGIQHEVMRGVTLNFNWNRRSDYQQVVTLNNAVPASAWTPYEIVNPLDGTPITLFNLQPAYFGLPAQVYQTNSRQSTRSNTYDGFETSVTARLPRGAFLFGGWTIERQFDRDCDMTAGTNLLNDPNSLRFCDWTGKLYQELGTIPGIPHRHEFKLAGSVPVKWGFEVNGSVYSNPVYSTNFATNLAFNNTTQVYSPAAYFAGQTQGFYAVNWSITPTTRYPADCRCPNPGGLVDPGLRQGSELIPLVAPGSRVTPRLTQIDIGVRRLFHPRDNMTLSAQAEIFNVINASTVLTESETLGTSVAPYLAGAIARQSQTRACYGSRCSLSSDGTIGGLRRANTFRPPQNILAGGVGSKQRLTLGVRHPCAGSPPVYDPLDVSSQQS
;
A
#
# COMPACT_ATOMS: atom_id res chain seq x y z
N SER A 1 7.94 0.75 -8.03
CA SER A 1 8.71 1.89 -7.48
C SER A 1 9.45 2.55 -8.64
N PRO A 2 9.19 3.82 -8.99
CA PRO A 2 9.85 4.47 -10.12
C PRO A 2 11.05 5.31 -9.66
N TYR A 3 11.80 4.87 -8.66
CA TYR A 3 13.14 5.41 -8.40
C TYR A 3 14.17 4.47 -9.00
N ASN A 4 14.14 4.34 -10.32
CA ASN A 4 15.33 3.92 -11.03
C ASN A 4 16.24 5.14 -11.04
N ALA A 5 17.51 4.99 -10.68
CA ALA A 5 18.48 6.07 -10.67
C ALA A 5 18.70 6.58 -12.11
N THR A 6 17.80 7.42 -12.61
CA THR A 6 17.93 8.14 -13.87
C THR A 6 18.95 9.24 -13.65
N ASP A 7 19.93 9.34 -14.57
CA ASP A 7 20.90 10.42 -14.57
C ASP A 7 20.14 11.77 -14.53
N PRO A 8 20.36 12.62 -13.51
CA PRO A 8 19.63 13.88 -13.35
C PRO A 8 19.85 14.84 -14.52
N ASN A 9 20.90 14.66 -15.33
CA ASN A 9 21.18 15.47 -16.51
C ASN A 9 20.25 15.15 -17.70
N VAL A 10 19.62 13.97 -17.72
CA VAL A 10 18.70 13.54 -18.80
C VAL A 10 17.26 13.35 -18.30
N SER A 11 16.99 13.63 -17.02
CA SER A 11 15.64 13.57 -16.47
C SER A 11 14.80 14.77 -16.90
N SER A 12 13.53 14.52 -17.25
CA SER A 12 12.56 15.57 -17.61
C SER A 12 12.16 16.47 -16.43
N LEU A 13 12.36 15.97 -15.20
CA LEU A 13 12.09 16.69 -13.95
C LEU A 13 13.29 16.53 -13.00
N ARG A 14 13.55 17.55 -12.21
CA ARG A 14 14.54 17.52 -11.13
C ARG A 14 13.86 17.77 -9.79
N ARG A 15 14.47 17.22 -8.74
CA ARG A 15 14.15 17.53 -7.35
C ARG A 15 15.37 18.23 -6.77
N ASP A 16 15.30 19.54 -6.62
CA ASP A 16 16.38 20.28 -5.98
C ASP A 16 16.35 19.98 -4.47
N PRO A 17 17.52 19.84 -3.82
CA PRO A 17 17.58 19.67 -2.38
C PRO A 17 17.10 20.95 -1.71
N VAL A 18 15.90 20.89 -1.12
CA VAL A 18 15.40 21.89 -0.17
C VAL A 18 15.64 21.39 1.25
N LEU A 19 15.56 22.32 2.21
CA LEU A 19 15.80 22.05 3.62
C LEU A 19 14.81 20.97 4.13
N TYR A 20 15.32 19.75 4.26
CA TYR A 20 14.62 18.59 4.82
C TYR A 20 15.27 18.24 6.15
N TYR A 21 14.55 18.35 7.26
CA TYR A 21 15.09 17.96 8.56
C TYR A 21 14.01 17.48 9.52
N ILE A 22 14.48 16.64 10.44
CA ILE A 22 13.73 16.29 11.63
C ILE A 22 14.50 16.85 12.80
N ALA A 23 13.84 17.69 13.59
CA ALA A 23 14.35 18.17 14.87
C ALA A 23 13.52 17.55 15.97
N GLN A 24 14.16 17.11 17.04
CA GLN A 24 13.46 16.57 18.20
C GLN A 24 14.19 16.93 19.48
N GLY A 25 13.42 17.38 20.47
CA GLY A 25 13.87 17.58 21.84
C GLY A 25 13.05 16.69 22.76
N LYS A 26 13.72 16.00 23.68
CA LYS A 26 13.06 15.22 24.73
C LYS A 26 13.70 15.52 26.06
N TRP A 27 12.87 15.80 27.05
CA TRP A 27 13.21 15.87 28.45
C TRP A 27 12.62 14.67 29.18
N THR A 28 13.35 14.15 30.15
CA THR A 28 12.87 13.10 31.07
C THR A 28 13.45 13.39 32.43
N GLY A 29 12.57 13.43 33.44
CA GLY A 29 12.97 13.70 34.81
C GLY A 29 12.19 12.82 35.78
N THR A 30 12.90 12.27 36.75
CA THR A 30 12.31 11.61 37.91
C THR A 30 12.16 12.65 39.02
N LEU A 31 10.95 13.22 39.17
CA LEU A 31 10.71 14.32 40.10
C LEU A 31 10.57 13.86 41.56
N THR A 32 10.14 12.62 41.75
CA THR A 32 10.12 11.92 43.05
C THR A 32 10.52 10.46 42.82
N PRO A 33 10.82 9.68 43.87
CA PRO A 33 11.09 8.24 43.71
C PRO A 33 9.98 7.45 43.01
N HIS A 34 8.76 8.00 42.95
CA HIS A 34 7.59 7.36 42.37
C HIS A 34 7.08 8.03 41.10
N LEU A 35 7.55 9.24 40.75
CA LEU A 35 7.02 10.03 39.62
C LEU A 35 8.10 10.29 38.58
N LEU A 36 7.91 9.72 37.39
CA LEU A 36 8.66 10.03 36.18
C LEU A 36 7.79 10.92 35.28
N LEU A 37 8.32 12.05 34.82
CA LEU A 37 7.71 12.87 33.78
C LEU A 37 8.60 12.90 32.54
N GLN A 38 7.95 13.01 31.38
CA GLN A 38 8.58 13.18 30.09
C GLN A 38 7.86 14.26 29.32
N GLY A 39 8.63 15.10 28.63
CA GLY A 39 8.13 16.10 27.70
C GLY A 39 8.95 16.02 26.43
N GLY A 40 8.32 16.23 25.28
CA GLY A 40 8.98 16.16 24.00
C GLY A 40 8.29 17.02 22.97
N PHE A 41 9.11 17.52 22.05
CA PHE A 41 8.68 18.26 20.88
C PHE A 41 9.46 17.75 19.68
N SER A 42 8.78 17.59 18.55
CA SER A 42 9.43 17.24 17.29
C SER A 42 8.83 18.05 16.14
N ILE A 43 9.69 18.42 15.21
CA ILE A 43 9.34 19.00 13.92
C ILE A 43 9.82 18.03 12.86
N ASN A 44 8.94 17.71 11.92
CA ASN A 44 9.33 17.20 10.62
C ASN A 44 9.06 18.29 9.59
N LYS A 45 10.13 18.76 8.94
CA LYS A 45 10.07 19.71 7.82
C LYS A 45 10.43 18.96 6.54
N GLU A 46 9.44 18.75 5.70
CA GLU A 46 9.50 18.01 4.45
C GLU A 46 9.02 18.91 3.29
N ASP A 47 9.83 19.92 2.99
CA ASP A 47 9.64 20.72 1.77
C ASP A 47 10.36 20.02 0.62
N TRP A 48 9.68 19.91 -0.52
CA TRP A 48 10.27 19.41 -1.74
C TRP A 48 9.52 19.87 -2.98
N ASP A 49 10.30 20.23 -3.99
CA ASP A 49 9.76 20.61 -5.28
C ASP A 49 10.22 19.61 -6.33
N VAL A 50 9.32 19.25 -7.24
CA VAL A 50 9.65 18.49 -8.45
C VAL A 50 9.34 19.41 -9.61
N VAL A 51 10.39 19.94 -10.23
CA VAL A 51 10.30 21.01 -11.21
C VAL A 51 11.05 20.64 -12.49
N TYR A 52 10.81 21.37 -13.57
CA TYR A 52 11.57 21.21 -14.81
C TYR A 52 13.04 21.55 -14.59
N GLN A 53 13.87 21.12 -15.54
CA GLN A 53 15.23 21.61 -15.65
C GLN A 53 15.24 23.14 -15.85
N PRO A 54 16.30 23.85 -15.44
CA PRO A 54 16.43 25.29 -15.66
C PRO A 54 16.19 25.68 -17.12
N GLY A 55 15.45 26.76 -17.34
CA GLY A 55 15.16 27.29 -18.68
C GLY A 55 13.99 26.62 -19.41
N ILE A 56 13.43 25.51 -18.90
CA ILE A 56 12.28 24.84 -19.52
C ILE A 56 10.96 25.53 -19.16
N GLN A 57 10.79 26.01 -17.92
CA GLN A 57 9.58 26.74 -17.54
C GLN A 57 9.48 28.06 -18.30
N GLN A 58 8.33 28.31 -18.93
CA GLN A 58 8.09 29.52 -19.74
C GLN A 58 6.99 30.39 -19.13
N VAL A 59 6.91 31.64 -19.58
CA VAL A 59 5.90 32.61 -19.11
C VAL A 59 4.52 32.24 -19.67
N PRO A 60 3.47 32.09 -18.83
CA PRO A 60 2.14 31.72 -19.30
C PRO A 60 1.61 32.57 -20.45
N PHE A 61 0.83 31.96 -21.35
CA PHE A 61 0.21 32.59 -22.53
C PHE A 61 1.17 33.21 -23.55
N THR A 62 2.45 32.84 -23.54
CA THR A 62 3.41 33.19 -24.60
C THR A 62 3.56 32.05 -25.63
N PRO A 63 3.99 32.33 -26.88
CA PRO A 63 4.30 31.29 -27.85
C PRO A 63 5.29 30.25 -27.32
N ALA A 64 6.31 30.68 -26.56
CA ALA A 64 7.28 29.79 -25.93
C ALA A 64 6.63 28.84 -24.92
N TRP A 65 5.60 29.28 -24.19
CA TRP A 65 4.91 28.44 -23.21
C TRP A 65 4.02 27.36 -23.83
N TYR A 66 3.40 27.65 -24.99
CA TYR A 66 2.72 26.62 -25.77
C TYR A 66 3.72 25.64 -26.40
N ALA A 67 4.83 26.14 -26.96
CA ALA A 67 5.88 25.31 -27.54
C ALA A 67 6.66 24.49 -26.51
N GLY A 68 6.74 24.99 -25.27
CA GLY A 68 7.43 24.36 -24.14
C GLY A 68 6.56 23.36 -23.37
N ALA A 69 5.33 23.08 -23.82
CA ALA A 69 4.48 22.06 -23.19
C ALA A 69 5.11 20.67 -23.33
N SER A 70 4.78 19.76 -22.42
CA SER A 70 5.36 18.42 -22.45
C SER A 70 4.83 17.61 -23.62
N HIS A 71 5.70 16.92 -24.35
CA HIS A 71 5.32 16.01 -25.43
C HIS A 71 5.40 14.56 -24.92
N LEU A 72 4.33 13.80 -25.07
CA LEU A 72 4.26 12.39 -24.70
C LEU A 72 3.96 11.55 -25.95
N ASP A 73 4.91 10.73 -26.37
CA ASP A 73 4.65 9.73 -27.41
C ASP A 73 4.18 8.43 -26.76
N VAL A 74 2.91 8.08 -26.96
CA VAL A 74 2.30 6.90 -26.31
C VAL A 74 2.69 5.58 -26.99
N ALA A 75 3.19 5.61 -28.23
CA ALA A 75 3.68 4.43 -28.94
C ALA A 75 5.14 4.13 -28.57
N LEU A 76 5.97 5.17 -28.47
CA LEU A 76 7.38 5.05 -28.07
C LEU A 76 7.58 5.02 -26.56
N LEU A 77 6.55 5.40 -25.78
CA LEU A 77 6.62 5.59 -24.32
C LEU A 77 7.70 6.60 -23.91
N THR A 78 7.91 7.62 -24.73
CA THR A 78 8.93 8.67 -24.51
C THR A 78 8.27 10.00 -24.17
N ARG A 79 8.95 10.80 -23.34
CA ARG A 79 8.55 12.17 -23.02
C ARG A 79 9.67 13.13 -23.41
N SER A 80 9.33 14.23 -24.07
CA SER A 80 10.28 15.24 -24.53
C SER A 80 9.77 16.67 -24.25
N VAL A 81 10.60 17.67 -24.54
CA VAL A 81 10.37 19.12 -24.31
C VAL A 81 10.36 19.51 -22.82
N ALA A 82 9.47 18.94 -22.03
CA ALA A 82 9.33 19.22 -20.59
C ALA A 82 8.83 17.99 -19.82
N GLY A 83 8.97 18.02 -18.50
CA GLY A 83 8.26 17.12 -17.60
C GLY A 83 6.74 17.35 -17.62
N ALA A 84 5.96 16.46 -16.99
CA ALA A 84 4.49 16.55 -17.04
C ALA A 84 3.92 17.79 -16.33
N VAL A 85 4.45 18.14 -15.16
CA VAL A 85 3.98 19.25 -14.31
C VAL A 85 5.10 19.65 -13.34
N ASN A 86 5.20 20.94 -13.03
CA ASN A 86 5.97 21.42 -11.87
C ASN A 86 5.09 21.33 -10.62
N SER A 87 5.58 20.68 -9.58
CA SER A 87 4.93 20.56 -8.28
C SER A 87 5.80 21.18 -7.21
N PHE A 88 5.24 22.13 -6.47
CA PHE A 88 5.86 22.75 -5.32
C PHE A 88 5.17 22.25 -4.06
N ASN A 89 5.90 21.58 -3.17
CA ASN A 89 5.30 20.90 -2.03
C ASN A 89 5.94 21.34 -0.72
N LYS A 90 5.09 21.60 0.27
CA LYS A 90 5.52 21.87 1.64
C LYS A 90 4.71 21.02 2.59
N TYR A 91 5.40 20.25 3.42
CA TYR A 91 4.79 19.43 4.45
C TYR A 91 5.54 19.67 5.75
N ASP A 92 4.90 20.41 6.65
CA ASP A 92 5.46 20.66 7.98
C ASP A 92 4.55 20.00 9.01
N ARG A 93 5.15 19.25 9.93
CA ARG A 93 4.43 18.61 11.04
C ARG A 93 5.12 18.92 12.35
N TYR A 94 4.36 19.51 13.26
CA TYR A 94 4.76 19.77 14.64
C TYR A 94 4.10 18.74 15.54
N VAL A 95 4.85 18.18 16.48
CA VAL A 95 4.37 17.15 17.40
C VAL A 95 4.78 17.52 18.82
N TRP A 96 3.79 17.64 19.70
CA TRP A 96 3.99 17.74 21.14
C TRP A 96 3.64 16.41 21.81
N ASN A 97 4.43 16.01 22.79
CA ASN A 97 4.14 14.85 23.62
C ASN A 97 4.55 15.12 25.06
N GLY A 98 3.60 14.97 25.98
CA GLY A 98 3.85 14.96 27.41
C GLY A 98 3.33 13.66 28.02
N SER A 99 4.08 13.05 28.92
CA SER A 99 3.62 11.88 29.64
C SER A 99 4.19 11.81 31.05
N GLY A 100 3.47 11.11 31.92
CA GLY A 100 3.88 10.83 33.28
C GLY A 100 3.61 9.38 33.65
N ALA A 101 4.46 8.83 34.50
CA ALA A 101 4.26 7.54 35.14
C ALA A 101 4.43 7.69 36.66
N TYR A 102 3.39 7.33 37.40
CA TYR A 102 3.39 7.26 38.85
C TYR A 102 3.33 5.79 39.29
N VAL A 103 4.37 5.31 39.95
CA VAL A 103 4.55 3.90 40.29
C VAL A 103 4.59 3.71 41.79
N THR A 104 3.63 2.95 42.30
CA THR A 104 3.59 2.48 43.69
C THR A 104 3.75 0.95 43.72
N GLY A 105 3.68 0.33 44.89
CA GLY A 105 3.72 -1.13 44.99
C GLY A 105 2.56 -1.81 44.26
N ALA A 106 1.34 -1.27 44.38
CA ALA A 106 0.13 -1.86 43.81
C ALA A 106 -0.29 -1.22 42.47
N HIS A 107 0.02 0.06 42.24
CA HIS A 107 -0.47 0.80 41.07
C HIS A 107 0.67 1.26 40.17
N THR A 108 0.42 1.27 38.87
CA THR A 108 1.30 1.87 37.87
C THR A 108 0.42 2.74 36.98
N ILE A 109 0.27 4.00 37.38
CA ILE A 109 -0.56 4.97 36.66
C ILE A 109 0.31 5.61 35.59
N ARG A 110 -0.18 5.62 34.36
CA ARG A 110 0.42 6.37 33.24
C ARG A 110 -0.61 7.31 32.66
N PHE A 111 -0.19 8.53 32.38
CA PHE A 111 -1.05 9.53 31.76
C PHE A 111 -0.23 10.33 30.75
N GLY A 112 -0.91 11.03 29.86
CA GLY A 112 -0.21 11.87 28.91
C GLY A 112 -1.13 12.56 27.92
N ILE A 113 -0.50 13.42 27.14
CA ILE A 113 -1.07 14.22 26.07
C ILE A 113 -0.15 14.12 24.87
N GLN A 114 -0.73 13.99 23.70
CA GLN A 114 -0.03 14.10 22.43
C GLN A 114 -0.85 14.98 21.51
N ASP A 115 -0.21 15.85 20.76
CA ASP A 115 -0.87 16.58 19.70
C ASP A 115 0.05 16.66 18.48
N SER A 116 -0.54 16.71 17.29
CA SER A 116 0.18 17.10 16.09
C SER A 116 -0.64 17.97 15.18
N TYR A 117 0.00 18.96 14.59
CA TYR A 117 -0.61 19.94 13.71
C TYR A 117 0.39 20.39 12.66
N GLY A 118 -0.10 21.05 11.61
CA GLY A 118 0.77 21.67 10.62
C GLY A 118 0.17 21.74 9.22
N PRO A 119 0.80 22.55 8.36
CA PRO A 119 0.35 22.76 6.99
C PRO A 119 0.79 21.65 6.05
N ALA A 120 -0.06 21.39 5.06
CA ALA A 120 0.32 20.82 3.79
C ALA A 120 0.07 21.88 2.70
N TYR A 121 0.95 21.94 1.71
CA TYR A 121 0.82 22.84 0.58
C TYR A 121 1.26 22.10 -0.67
N VAL A 122 0.42 22.16 -1.71
CA VAL A 122 0.76 21.64 -3.04
C VAL A 122 0.35 22.69 -4.06
N SER A 123 1.30 23.15 -4.86
CA SER A 123 1.05 24.04 -5.99
C SER A 123 1.55 23.40 -7.27
N GLN A 124 0.72 23.39 -8.30
CA GLN A 124 1.00 22.72 -9.56
C GLN A 124 0.79 23.68 -10.73
N ILE A 125 1.78 23.73 -11.61
CA ILE A 125 1.77 24.51 -12.85
C ILE A 125 2.38 23.70 -13.99
N ALA A 126 1.90 23.89 -15.21
CA ALA A 126 2.45 23.21 -16.39
C ALA A 126 2.68 24.20 -17.53
N ASN A 127 3.62 23.88 -18.42
CA ASN A 127 3.74 24.64 -19.66
C ASN A 127 2.53 24.33 -20.56
N GLY A 128 1.97 25.34 -21.20
CA GLY A 128 0.76 25.23 -22.01
C GLY A 128 -0.50 24.80 -21.25
N ASP A 129 -0.45 24.70 -19.91
CA ASP A 129 -1.43 24.01 -19.05
C ASP A 129 -1.86 22.65 -19.63
N ALA A 130 -0.91 21.93 -20.25
CA ALA A 130 -1.22 20.69 -20.95
C ALA A 130 0.03 19.83 -21.17
N TYR A 131 -0.19 18.61 -21.64
CA TYR A 131 0.80 17.87 -22.41
C TYR A 131 0.18 17.40 -23.73
N TYR A 132 1.01 17.34 -24.77
CA TYR A 132 0.63 17.02 -26.13
C TYR A 132 0.94 15.55 -26.38
N ASN A 133 -0.07 14.78 -26.77
CA ASN A 133 0.07 13.36 -27.04
C ASN A 133 0.39 13.14 -28.51
N PHE A 134 1.36 12.27 -28.75
CA PHE A 134 1.79 11.84 -30.07
C PHE A 134 1.73 10.31 -30.14
N THR A 135 1.65 9.79 -31.36
CA THR A 135 1.82 8.37 -31.66
C THR A 135 2.83 8.22 -32.78
N ASN A 136 4.03 7.69 -32.47
CA ASN A 136 5.14 7.60 -33.42
C ASN A 136 5.46 8.96 -34.08
N GLY A 137 5.51 10.02 -33.28
CA GLY A 137 5.78 11.39 -33.71
C GLY A 137 4.60 12.13 -34.36
N VAL A 138 3.45 11.48 -34.56
CA VAL A 138 2.25 12.12 -35.15
C VAL A 138 1.34 12.66 -34.03
N PRO A 139 0.94 13.95 -34.08
CA PRO A 139 -0.05 14.52 -33.16
C PRO A 139 -1.31 13.67 -33.03
N LEU A 140 -1.74 13.39 -31.80
CA LEU A 140 -2.92 12.58 -31.51
C LEU A 140 -4.03 13.40 -30.84
N ASN A 141 -3.73 14.01 -29.68
CA ASN A 141 -4.65 14.85 -28.92
C ASN A 141 -3.87 15.66 -27.87
N VAL A 142 -4.55 16.54 -27.15
CA VAL A 142 -3.97 17.31 -26.04
C VAL A 142 -4.63 16.89 -24.74
N THR A 143 -3.84 16.58 -23.73
CA THR A 143 -4.37 16.44 -22.36
C THR A 143 -4.18 17.76 -21.62
N ALA A 144 -5.29 18.46 -21.42
CA ALA A 144 -5.33 19.71 -20.67
C ALA A 144 -5.33 19.46 -19.16
N TYR A 145 -4.63 20.33 -18.43
CA TYR A 145 -4.69 20.49 -16.99
C TYR A 145 -5.57 21.69 -16.62
N ASN A 146 -6.15 21.65 -15.42
CA ASN A 146 -6.79 22.81 -14.81
C ASN A 146 -5.80 23.65 -13.98
N THR A 147 -4.51 23.66 -14.38
CA THR A 147 -3.49 24.48 -13.73
C THR A 147 -3.71 25.96 -14.03
N PRO A 148 -3.20 26.89 -13.19
CA PRO A 148 -2.53 26.63 -11.90
C PRO A 148 -3.51 26.07 -10.85
N ALA A 149 -3.06 25.10 -10.05
CA ALA A 149 -3.82 24.52 -8.94
C ALA A 149 -3.04 24.66 -7.63
N VAL A 150 -3.67 25.18 -6.57
CA VAL A 150 -3.01 25.48 -5.28
C VAL A 150 -3.82 24.92 -4.11
N SER A 151 -3.45 23.74 -3.63
CA SER A 151 -4.08 23.10 -2.46
C SER A 151 -3.37 23.52 -1.17
N ARG A 152 -4.16 23.90 -0.15
CA ARG A 152 -3.66 24.32 1.18
C ARG A 152 -4.35 23.57 2.34
N PRO A 153 -4.21 22.24 2.47
CA PRO A 153 -4.76 21.52 3.60
C PRO A 153 -3.99 21.87 4.89
N TYR A 154 -4.68 21.88 6.03
CA TYR A 154 -4.07 22.15 7.33
C TYR A 154 -4.62 21.16 8.37
N LEU A 155 -3.73 20.56 9.15
CA LEU A 155 -4.10 19.76 10.31
C LEU A 155 -4.18 20.69 11.52
N ASN A 156 -5.39 20.97 12.00
CA ASN A 156 -5.63 21.83 13.15
C ASN A 156 -5.23 21.15 14.46
N ALA A 157 -5.56 19.87 14.62
CA ALA A 157 -5.19 19.07 15.78
C ALA A 157 -5.29 17.57 15.49
N ASP A 158 -4.39 16.78 16.07
CA ASP A 158 -4.49 15.33 16.26
C ASP A 158 -4.17 15.06 17.73
N LEU A 159 -5.02 15.67 18.57
CA LEU A 159 -4.87 15.75 20.01
C LEU A 159 -5.38 14.47 20.63
N GLY A 160 -4.62 13.89 21.56
CA GLY A 160 -5.07 12.80 22.37
C GLY A 160 -4.56 12.86 23.78
N ILE A 161 -5.50 12.82 24.72
CA ILE A 161 -5.26 12.86 26.17
C ILE A 161 -5.63 11.49 26.73
N TYR A 162 -4.79 10.91 27.57
CA TYR A 162 -5.02 9.58 28.12
C TYR A 162 -4.63 9.46 29.58
N GLY A 163 -5.30 8.51 30.24
CA GLY A 163 -4.93 7.97 31.54
C GLY A 163 -5.11 6.46 31.54
N MET A 164 -4.21 5.75 32.19
CA MET A 164 -4.31 4.31 32.43
C MET A 164 -3.69 3.95 33.77
N ASP A 165 -4.21 2.91 34.40
CA ASP A 165 -3.64 2.34 35.61
C ASP A 165 -3.46 0.83 35.43
N THR A 166 -2.31 0.33 35.87
CA THR A 166 -2.10 -1.11 36.08
C THR A 166 -2.10 -1.39 37.57
N TRP A 167 -3.22 -1.94 38.04
CA TRP A 167 -3.41 -2.38 39.40
C TRP A 167 -2.99 -3.84 39.54
N ARG A 168 -2.04 -4.10 40.43
CA ARG A 168 -1.57 -5.42 40.83
C ARG A 168 -2.14 -5.75 42.20
N PHE A 169 -2.93 -6.82 42.27
CA PHE A 169 -3.53 -7.33 43.48
C PHE A 169 -3.42 -8.85 43.54
N ASN A 170 -2.55 -9.35 44.43
CA ASN A 170 -2.25 -10.78 44.56
C ASN A 170 -1.88 -11.40 43.21
N ARG A 171 -2.71 -12.33 42.74
CA ARG A 171 -2.53 -13.09 41.49
C ARG A 171 -3.16 -12.42 40.27
N LEU A 172 -3.81 -11.27 40.45
CA LEU A 172 -4.53 -10.54 39.42
C LEU A 172 -3.84 -9.21 39.12
N SER A 173 -3.60 -8.94 37.85
CA SER A 173 -3.19 -7.62 37.36
C SER A 173 -4.22 -7.12 36.36
N ILE A 174 -4.80 -5.94 36.61
CA ILE A 174 -5.75 -5.29 35.72
C ILE A 174 -5.11 -4.00 35.21
N THR A 175 -5.06 -3.85 33.90
CA THR A 175 -4.69 -2.60 33.24
C THR A 175 -5.94 -1.99 32.62
N ALA A 176 -6.42 -0.88 33.14
CA ALA A 176 -7.54 -0.14 32.56
C ALA A 176 -7.07 1.23 32.08
N GLY A 177 -7.46 1.63 30.88
CA GLY A 177 -7.09 2.91 30.31
C GLY A 177 -8.17 3.52 29.44
N LEU A 178 -8.19 4.83 29.38
CA LEU A 178 -9.08 5.61 28.54
C LEU A 178 -8.28 6.72 27.86
N ARG A 179 -8.49 6.85 26.55
CA ARG A 179 -7.96 7.96 25.77
C ARG A 179 -9.11 8.72 25.11
N TRP A 180 -9.09 10.03 25.20
CA TRP A 180 -9.92 10.93 24.41
C TRP A 180 -9.08 11.48 23.27
N GLU A 181 -9.65 11.52 22.07
CA GLU A 181 -9.00 12.01 20.85
C GLU A 181 -9.86 13.11 20.22
N TYR A 182 -9.19 14.18 19.77
CA TYR A 182 -9.75 15.25 18.96
C TYR A 182 -8.93 15.40 17.68
N LEU A 183 -9.56 15.06 16.55
CA LEU A 183 -8.96 15.22 15.23
C LEU A 183 -9.71 16.32 14.47
N SER A 184 -8.97 17.35 14.04
CA SER A 184 -9.49 18.43 13.22
C SER A 184 -8.56 18.80 12.08
N ALA A 185 -9.13 18.96 10.88
CA ALA A 185 -8.41 19.38 9.69
C ALA A 185 -9.31 20.29 8.83
N GLU A 186 -8.68 21.08 7.97
CA GLU A 186 -9.34 22.04 7.09
C GLU A 186 -8.61 22.18 5.75
N ILE A 187 -9.29 22.76 4.77
CA ILE A 187 -8.68 23.36 3.58
C ILE A 187 -8.74 24.86 3.77
N GLN A 188 -7.58 25.51 3.79
CA GLN A 188 -7.49 26.96 3.92
C GLN A 188 -8.00 27.65 2.65
N PRO A 189 -8.49 28.91 2.76
CA PRO A 189 -8.84 29.71 1.59
C PRO A 189 -7.71 29.74 0.56
N SER A 190 -8.07 29.55 -0.70
CA SER A 190 -7.11 29.50 -1.80
C SER A 190 -7.65 30.25 -3.02
N SER A 191 -6.72 30.84 -3.77
CA SER A 191 -7.00 31.48 -5.05
C SER A 191 -5.95 31.08 -6.07
N ALA A 192 -6.38 31.00 -7.32
CA ALA A 192 -5.55 30.71 -8.47
C ALA A 192 -5.94 31.65 -9.62
N SER A 193 -4.94 32.19 -10.32
CA SER A 193 -5.17 32.97 -11.54
C SER A 193 -5.82 32.12 -12.63
N ALA A 194 -6.33 32.76 -13.67
CA ALA A 194 -6.83 32.04 -14.83
C ALA A 194 -5.71 31.20 -15.48
N GLY A 195 -6.04 29.95 -15.79
CA GLY A 195 -5.23 29.09 -16.64
C GLY A 195 -5.75 29.12 -18.07
N ARG A 196 -5.15 28.31 -18.95
CA ARG A 196 -5.57 28.16 -20.35
C ARG A 196 -6.99 27.58 -20.48
N PHE A 197 -7.34 26.64 -19.61
CA PHE A 197 -8.57 25.85 -19.73
C PHE A 197 -9.59 26.09 -18.63
N VAL A 198 -9.25 26.91 -17.63
CA VAL A 198 -10.12 27.24 -16.51
C VAL A 198 -9.98 28.71 -16.13
N PRO A 199 -11.09 29.38 -15.74
CA PRO A 199 -11.03 30.77 -15.31
C PRO A 199 -10.26 30.92 -13.99
N ALA A 200 -10.03 32.17 -13.57
CA ALA A 200 -9.56 32.45 -12.23
C ALA A 200 -10.55 31.89 -11.20
N ARG A 201 -10.04 31.28 -10.13
CA ARG A 201 -10.83 30.59 -9.12
C ARG A 201 -10.43 31.08 -7.74
N THR A 202 -11.43 31.31 -6.89
CA THR A 202 -11.24 31.63 -5.47
C THR A 202 -12.23 30.79 -4.69
N PHE A 203 -11.73 30.09 -3.68
CA PHE A 203 -12.53 29.23 -2.83
C PHE A 203 -12.38 29.62 -1.36
N ALA A 204 -13.50 29.61 -0.65
CA ALA A 204 -13.53 29.81 0.78
C ALA A 204 -12.91 28.61 1.53
N MET A 205 -12.70 28.78 2.82
CA MET A 205 -12.27 27.71 3.72
C MET A 205 -13.26 26.54 3.70
N VAL A 206 -12.74 25.32 3.84
CA VAL A 206 -13.55 24.10 4.02
C VAL A 206 -13.12 23.41 5.31
N ASP A 207 -14.04 23.26 6.24
CA ASP A 207 -13.83 22.76 7.59
C ASP A 207 -15.12 22.12 8.15
N CYS A 208 -15.13 21.76 9.43
CA CYS A 208 -16.30 21.15 10.07
C CYS A 208 -17.48 22.13 10.29
N ASN A 209 -17.27 23.44 10.15
CA ASN A 209 -18.32 24.45 10.27
C ASN A 209 -19.04 24.70 8.94
N THR A 210 -18.30 24.65 7.84
CA THR A 210 -18.79 24.82 6.46
C THR A 210 -19.39 23.53 5.90
N VAL A 211 -18.80 22.38 6.22
CA VAL A 211 -19.32 21.04 5.85
C VAL A 211 -19.59 20.25 7.13
N LYS A 212 -20.85 20.21 7.55
CA LYS A 212 -21.25 19.48 8.76
C LYS A 212 -20.90 17.99 8.64
N GLY A 213 -20.28 17.44 9.70
CA GLY A 213 -19.77 16.06 9.73
C GLY A 213 -18.29 15.95 9.31
N LEU A 214 -17.72 16.97 8.68
CA LEU A 214 -16.35 16.95 8.17
C LEU A 214 -15.33 17.24 9.28
N GLY A 215 -14.90 16.21 10.00
CA GLY A 215 -13.57 16.24 10.61
C GLY A 215 -13.38 17.19 11.79
N CYS A 216 -14.30 17.18 12.76
CA CYS A 216 -14.01 17.61 14.14
C CYS A 216 -14.32 16.46 15.09
N PHE A 217 -13.67 15.31 14.85
CA PHE A 217 -13.99 14.07 15.52
C PHE A 217 -13.58 14.11 16.97
N LYS A 218 -14.51 13.76 17.87
CA LYS A 218 -14.27 13.60 19.30
C LYS A 218 -14.52 12.14 19.63
N ASN A 219 -13.46 11.37 19.86
CA ASN A 219 -13.57 9.94 20.02
C ASN A 219 -13.00 9.47 21.37
N TRP A 220 -13.66 8.47 21.95
CA TRP A 220 -13.14 7.73 23.08
C TRP A 220 -12.52 6.41 22.61
N SER A 221 -11.37 6.08 23.18
CA SER A 221 -10.56 4.90 22.90
C SER A 221 -10.24 4.17 24.22
N PRO A 222 -11.20 3.40 24.80
CA PRO A 222 -10.96 2.59 25.99
C PRO A 222 -10.04 1.40 25.69
N ARG A 223 -9.31 0.96 26.72
CA ARG A 223 -8.45 -0.24 26.71
C ARG A 223 -8.54 -0.94 28.07
N LEU A 224 -8.62 -2.27 28.03
CA LEU A 224 -8.63 -3.13 29.20
C LEU A 224 -7.70 -4.32 28.97
N GLY A 225 -6.89 -4.65 29.97
CA GLY A 225 -6.03 -5.83 30.00
C GLY A 225 -6.17 -6.51 31.35
N ILE A 226 -6.21 -7.83 31.36
CA ILE A 226 -6.29 -8.64 32.57
C ILE A 226 -5.23 -9.73 32.45
N VAL A 227 -4.44 -9.91 33.51
CA VAL A 227 -3.50 -11.01 33.67
C VAL A 227 -3.78 -11.69 34.99
N TYR A 228 -4.01 -12.99 34.96
CA TYR A 228 -4.27 -13.80 36.15
C TYR A 228 -3.32 -14.98 36.22
N ASP A 229 -2.57 -15.08 37.31
CA ASP A 229 -1.75 -16.25 37.63
C ASP A 229 -2.65 -17.38 38.13
N LEU A 230 -2.74 -18.47 37.38
CA LEU A 230 -3.67 -19.58 37.58
C LEU A 230 -3.33 -20.49 38.77
N PHE A 231 -2.07 -20.51 39.22
CA PHE A 231 -1.65 -21.36 40.35
C PHE A 231 -0.93 -20.61 41.46
N GLY A 232 -0.57 -19.34 41.25
CA GLY A 232 0.23 -18.57 42.21
C GLY A 232 1.73 -18.90 42.14
N SER A 233 2.13 -19.77 41.22
CA SER A 233 3.53 -20.13 40.98
C SER A 233 4.22 -19.20 39.98
N HIS A 234 3.49 -18.22 39.42
CA HIS A 234 3.94 -17.32 38.35
C HIS A 234 4.36 -18.01 37.03
N GLN A 235 4.14 -19.32 36.91
CA GLN A 235 4.48 -20.11 35.73
C GLN A 235 3.34 -20.18 34.72
N THR A 236 2.09 -20.02 35.16
CA THR A 236 0.92 -20.12 34.28
C THR A 236 0.05 -18.88 34.40
N ALA A 237 -0.03 -18.10 33.33
CA ALA A 237 -0.79 -16.86 33.30
C ALA A 237 -1.85 -16.89 32.20
N LEU A 238 -3.11 -16.68 32.59
CA LEU A 238 -4.19 -16.34 31.68
C LEU A 238 -4.15 -14.84 31.41
N LYS A 239 -4.29 -14.44 30.15
CA LYS A 239 -4.25 -13.06 29.69
C LYS A 239 -5.48 -12.79 28.85
N ALA A 240 -6.14 -11.66 29.07
CA ALA A 240 -7.23 -11.18 28.24
C ALA A 240 -7.07 -9.69 27.98
N GLY A 241 -7.50 -9.22 26.81
CA GLY A 241 -7.36 -7.85 26.38
C GLY A 241 -8.52 -7.39 25.51
N PHE A 242 -8.85 -6.11 25.64
CA PHE A 242 -9.79 -5.38 24.81
C PHE A 242 -9.23 -3.98 24.50
N GLY A 243 -9.40 -3.51 23.28
CA GLY A 243 -9.07 -2.13 22.94
C GLY A 243 -9.88 -1.61 21.75
N LYS A 244 -10.25 -0.33 21.82
CA LYS A 244 -10.77 0.43 20.68
C LYS A 244 -9.68 1.36 20.14
N TYR A 245 -9.48 1.34 18.83
CA TYR A 245 -8.49 2.15 18.12
C TYR A 245 -9.18 2.89 16.98
N ASN A 246 -9.11 4.21 16.93
CA ASN A 246 -9.67 4.95 15.79
C ASN A 246 -8.68 4.96 14.62
N THR A 247 -9.19 4.98 13.39
CA THR A 247 -8.37 4.98 12.17
C THR A 247 -7.50 6.23 12.13
N PRO A 248 -6.17 6.12 11.92
CA PRO A 248 -5.29 7.27 11.81
C PRO A 248 -5.63 8.05 10.52
N ILE A 249 -6.03 9.31 10.66
CA ILE A 249 -6.45 10.19 9.56
C ILE A 249 -5.74 11.53 9.75
N VAL A 250 -5.40 12.20 8.66
CA VAL A 250 -4.82 13.55 8.63
C VAL A 250 -5.70 14.48 7.77
N THR A 251 -5.11 15.35 6.96
CA THR A 251 -5.82 16.23 6.03
C THR A 251 -6.53 15.49 4.87
N SER A 252 -6.33 14.17 4.72
CA SER A 252 -6.98 13.39 3.67
C SER A 252 -8.52 13.40 3.74
N ILE A 253 -9.11 13.59 4.92
CA ILE A 253 -10.57 13.61 5.09
C ILE A 253 -11.23 14.82 4.42
N VAL A 254 -10.55 15.96 4.37
CA VAL A 254 -11.07 17.21 3.81
C VAL A 254 -10.85 17.35 2.31
N ASN A 255 -9.91 16.59 1.74
CA ASN A 255 -9.55 16.70 0.34
C ASN A 255 -10.70 16.35 -0.64
N ASN A 256 -11.63 15.49 -0.24
CA ASN A 256 -12.83 15.14 -1.02
C ASN A 256 -13.78 16.32 -1.24
N PHE A 257 -13.63 17.35 -0.39
CA PHE A 257 -14.41 18.56 -0.37
C PHE A 257 -13.56 19.78 -0.77
N ASN A 258 -12.33 19.56 -1.23
CA ASN A 258 -11.44 20.62 -1.67
C ASN A 258 -11.76 20.99 -3.13
N PRO A 259 -12.31 22.19 -3.40
CA PRO A 259 -12.60 22.63 -4.76
C PRO A 259 -11.35 23.00 -5.57
N MET A 260 -10.18 23.10 -4.93
CA MET A 260 -8.88 23.33 -5.57
C MET A 260 -8.09 22.02 -5.68
N PHE A 261 -8.29 21.30 -6.77
CA PHE A 261 -7.63 20.02 -7.08
C PHE A 261 -7.09 20.02 -8.50
N LEU A 262 -6.11 19.17 -8.78
CA LEU A 262 -5.60 18.96 -10.14
C LEU A 262 -6.45 17.90 -10.85
N THR A 263 -6.87 18.19 -12.07
CA THR A 263 -7.56 17.23 -12.95
C THR A 263 -7.15 17.44 -14.40
N THR A 264 -7.41 16.43 -15.23
CA THR A 264 -7.13 16.47 -16.66
C THR A 264 -8.37 16.21 -17.52
N VAL A 265 -8.31 16.65 -18.77
CA VAL A 265 -9.28 16.29 -19.81
C VAL A 265 -8.56 16.18 -21.16
N ASN A 266 -8.90 15.18 -21.94
CA ASN A 266 -8.37 15.02 -23.30
C ASN A 266 -9.21 15.85 -24.27
N ILE A 267 -8.55 16.65 -25.10
CA ILE A 267 -9.14 17.56 -26.08
C ILE A 267 -8.68 17.12 -27.47
N PRO A 268 -9.60 17.03 -28.46
CA PRO A 268 -9.20 16.87 -29.85
C PRO A 268 -8.22 17.97 -30.28
N TRP A 269 -7.18 17.62 -31.03
CA TRP A 269 -6.20 18.56 -31.55
C TRP A 269 -5.98 18.26 -33.03
N ASN A 270 -6.17 19.29 -33.87
CA ASN A 270 -5.92 19.22 -35.29
C ASN A 270 -4.73 20.14 -35.61
N ASP A 271 -3.53 19.57 -35.65
CA ASP A 271 -2.25 20.25 -35.96
C ASP A 271 -2.19 20.66 -37.44
N VAL A 272 -3.00 21.66 -37.82
CA VAL A 272 -3.22 22.06 -39.23
C VAL A 272 -1.96 22.68 -39.84
N ASN A 273 -1.16 23.36 -39.02
CA ASN A 273 0.09 24.00 -39.46
C ASN A 273 1.30 23.04 -39.46
N HIS A 274 1.13 21.81 -38.96
CA HIS A 274 2.16 20.77 -38.85
C HIS A 274 3.41 21.17 -38.03
N ASN A 275 3.26 22.06 -37.05
CA ASN A 275 4.36 22.48 -36.19
C ASN A 275 4.46 21.68 -34.89
N GLY A 276 3.48 20.81 -34.60
CA GLY A 276 3.48 19.95 -33.42
C GLY A 276 3.27 20.73 -32.12
N ILE A 277 2.72 21.94 -32.19
CA ILE A 277 2.44 22.81 -31.04
C ILE A 277 0.95 23.10 -31.05
N ALA A 278 0.23 22.67 -30.02
CA ALA A 278 -1.20 22.96 -29.95
C ALA A 278 -1.46 24.45 -29.70
N GLU A 279 -1.89 25.16 -30.74
CA GLU A 279 -2.19 26.60 -30.69
C GLU A 279 -3.64 26.87 -30.27
N GLY A 280 -3.85 27.97 -29.53
CA GLY A 280 -5.17 28.41 -29.05
C GLY A 280 -5.20 28.72 -27.56
N ALA A 281 -5.91 29.77 -27.15
CA ALA A 281 -5.90 30.22 -25.76
C ALA A 281 -6.83 29.41 -24.83
N GLY A 282 -7.63 28.49 -25.36
CA GLY A 282 -8.51 27.60 -24.61
C GLY A 282 -9.31 26.65 -25.51
N PHE A 283 -10.33 26.00 -24.95
CA PHE A 283 -11.19 25.08 -25.71
C PHE A 283 -11.83 25.73 -26.94
N GLY A 284 -11.88 25.00 -28.06
CA GLY A 284 -12.52 25.45 -29.29
C GLY A 284 -11.84 26.61 -29.99
N GLN A 285 -10.60 26.94 -29.62
CA GLN A 285 -9.83 28.04 -30.19
C GLN A 285 -8.58 27.51 -30.89
N GLY A 286 -8.19 28.16 -31.99
CA GLY A 286 -7.03 27.75 -32.79
C GLY A 286 -7.20 26.33 -33.30
N GLU A 287 -6.29 25.45 -32.90
CA GLU A 287 -6.23 24.04 -33.30
C GLU A 287 -6.92 23.09 -32.31
N LEU A 288 -7.42 23.63 -31.20
CA LEU A 288 -8.05 22.85 -30.14
C LEU A 288 -9.54 22.68 -30.37
N GLY A 289 -10.01 21.44 -30.21
CA GLY A 289 -11.42 21.09 -30.22
C GLY A 289 -12.21 21.65 -29.03
N PRO A 290 -13.55 21.56 -29.06
CA PRO A 290 -14.42 22.01 -27.98
C PRO A 290 -14.19 21.22 -26.68
N ASN A 291 -14.61 21.80 -25.54
CA ASN A 291 -14.52 21.14 -24.25
C ASN A 291 -15.40 19.87 -24.21
N PRO A 292 -14.82 18.67 -24.06
CA PRO A 292 -15.62 17.44 -24.00
C PRO A 292 -16.21 17.19 -22.61
N ASN A 293 -15.81 17.94 -21.57
CA ASN A 293 -16.35 17.86 -20.22
C ASN A 293 -16.68 19.26 -19.66
N PRO A 294 -17.96 19.69 -19.69
CA PRO A 294 -18.38 20.97 -19.14
C PRO A 294 -18.08 21.17 -17.64
N LEU A 295 -17.86 20.09 -16.88
CA LEU A 295 -17.51 20.13 -15.46
C LEU A 295 -15.99 20.10 -15.21
N PHE A 296 -15.17 20.28 -16.25
CA PHE A 296 -13.72 20.27 -16.11
C PHE A 296 -13.24 21.32 -15.10
N GLY A 297 -12.49 20.86 -14.08
CA GLY A 297 -11.98 21.70 -13.00
C GLY A 297 -13.03 22.19 -12.00
N VAL A 298 -14.27 21.67 -12.08
CA VAL A 298 -15.35 21.93 -11.11
C VAL A 298 -15.48 20.71 -10.21
N LEU A 299 -15.46 20.93 -8.89
CA LEU A 299 -15.65 19.84 -7.93
C LEU A 299 -17.07 19.30 -8.06
N GLN A 300 -17.19 17.98 -8.17
CA GLN A 300 -18.49 17.34 -8.19
C GLN A 300 -19.22 17.53 -6.87
N ASN A 301 -20.54 17.77 -6.93
CA ASN A 301 -21.35 17.92 -5.72
C ASN A 301 -21.28 16.64 -4.87
N ARG A 302 -20.68 16.76 -3.69
CA ARG A 302 -20.54 15.70 -2.69
C ARG A 302 -21.19 16.17 -1.39
N ALA A 303 -22.28 15.54 -1.01
CA ALA A 303 -22.89 15.71 0.29
C ALA A 303 -22.21 14.77 1.31
N LEU A 304 -22.03 15.25 2.54
CA LEU A 304 -21.56 14.45 3.67
C LEU A 304 -22.72 14.23 4.64
N ASP A 305 -22.80 13.03 5.23
CA ASP A 305 -23.67 12.77 6.35
C ASP A 305 -23.35 13.72 7.54
N PRO A 306 -24.30 14.53 8.01
CA PRO A 306 -24.11 15.37 9.19
C PRO A 306 -23.69 14.63 10.47
N ASN A 307 -23.94 13.32 10.53
CA ASN A 307 -23.60 12.44 11.65
C ASN A 307 -22.39 11.53 11.34
N PHE A 308 -21.62 11.84 10.30
CA PHE A 308 -20.45 11.06 9.91
C PHE A 308 -19.48 10.88 11.09
N GLN A 309 -19.06 9.64 11.32
CA GLN A 309 -18.19 9.22 12.42
C GLN A 309 -16.85 8.74 11.90
N ARG A 310 -15.83 8.86 12.76
CA ARG A 310 -14.50 8.29 12.49
C ARG A 310 -14.57 6.76 12.58
N GLU A 311 -14.03 6.10 11.56
CA GLU A 311 -13.83 4.66 11.55
C GLU A 311 -12.98 4.23 12.75
N TYR A 312 -13.28 3.06 13.31
CA TYR A 312 -12.52 2.47 14.40
C TYR A 312 -12.47 0.95 14.33
N ASN A 313 -11.45 0.39 14.95
CA ASN A 313 -11.22 -1.04 15.08
C ASN A 313 -11.37 -1.46 16.55
N LEU A 314 -12.14 -2.53 16.79
CA LEU A 314 -12.21 -3.20 18.09
C LEU A 314 -11.30 -4.42 18.07
N GLN A 315 -10.42 -4.53 19.05
CA GLN A 315 -9.46 -5.62 19.20
C GLN A 315 -9.72 -6.39 20.49
N TYR A 316 -9.69 -7.71 20.39
CA TYR A 316 -9.88 -8.67 21.47
C TYR A 316 -8.72 -9.65 21.44
N THR A 317 -8.16 -9.93 22.61
CA THR A 317 -7.10 -10.94 22.75
C THR A 317 -7.39 -11.81 23.97
N VAL A 318 -7.15 -13.10 23.84
CA VAL A 318 -7.16 -14.05 24.97
C VAL A 318 -6.00 -15.01 24.79
N GLY A 319 -5.22 -15.24 25.82
CA GLY A 319 -4.09 -16.15 25.72
C GLY A 319 -3.69 -16.77 27.04
N ILE A 320 -2.98 -17.88 26.95
CA ILE A 320 -2.36 -18.56 28.08
C ILE A 320 -0.87 -18.68 27.81
N GLN A 321 -0.09 -18.34 28.83
CA GLN A 321 1.35 -18.56 28.85
C GLN A 321 1.67 -19.56 29.96
N HIS A 322 2.49 -20.55 29.64
CA HIS A 322 2.91 -21.58 30.60
C HIS A 322 4.42 -21.86 30.49
N GLU A 323 5.14 -21.72 31.59
CA GLU A 323 6.47 -22.30 31.74
C GLU A 323 6.33 -23.80 32.05
N VAL A 324 6.60 -24.63 31.04
CA VAL A 324 6.47 -26.10 31.13
C VAL A 324 7.60 -26.69 31.97
N MET A 325 8.80 -26.16 31.79
CA MET A 325 9.99 -26.48 32.56
C MET A 325 10.95 -25.30 32.50
N ARG A 326 11.97 -25.31 33.35
CA ARG A 326 12.97 -24.24 33.38
C ARG A 326 13.55 -23.99 32.00
N GLY A 327 13.35 -22.76 31.51
CA GLY A 327 13.83 -22.32 30.21
C GLY A 327 12.93 -22.67 29.02
N VAL A 328 11.80 -23.35 29.21
CA VAL A 328 10.82 -23.67 28.16
C VAL A 328 9.47 -23.04 28.46
N THR A 329 9.04 -22.14 27.58
CA THR A 329 7.77 -21.44 27.69
C THR A 329 6.93 -21.69 26.45
N LEU A 330 5.67 -22.09 26.67
CA LEU A 330 4.64 -22.18 25.66
C LEU A 330 3.68 -21.00 25.78
N ASN A 331 3.26 -20.48 24.64
CA ASN A 331 2.22 -19.49 24.53
C ASN A 331 1.14 -19.98 23.57
N PHE A 332 -0.09 -19.64 23.89
CA PHE A 332 -1.23 -19.74 22.99
C PHE A 332 -2.03 -18.44 23.10
N ASN A 333 -2.36 -17.82 21.98
CA ASN A 333 -3.16 -16.61 21.91
C ASN A 333 -4.23 -16.77 20.83
N TRP A 334 -5.41 -16.24 21.10
CA TRP A 334 -6.45 -15.94 20.13
C TRP A 334 -6.57 -14.42 20.03
N ASN A 335 -6.48 -13.91 18.81
CA ASN A 335 -6.56 -12.51 18.47
C ASN A 335 -7.73 -12.31 17.50
N ARG A 336 -8.64 -11.40 17.82
CA ARG A 336 -9.75 -11.03 16.95
C ARG A 336 -9.84 -9.52 16.84
N ARG A 337 -9.97 -9.01 15.62
CA ARG A 337 -10.26 -7.58 15.42
C ARG A 337 -11.33 -7.36 14.36
N SER A 338 -12.12 -6.30 14.51
CA SER A 338 -13.14 -5.92 13.53
C SER A 338 -13.23 -4.41 13.38
N ASP A 339 -13.30 -3.95 12.14
CA ASP A 339 -13.53 -2.55 11.80
C ASP A 339 -15.02 -2.20 11.88
N TYR A 340 -15.31 -0.94 12.21
CA TYR A 340 -16.64 -0.36 12.38
C TYR A 340 -16.66 1.08 11.86
N GLN A 341 -17.85 1.55 11.47
CA GLN A 341 -18.05 2.89 10.90
C GLN A 341 -17.16 3.15 9.68
N GLN A 342 -16.92 2.11 8.87
CA GLN A 342 -16.15 2.24 7.64
C GLN A 342 -16.86 3.19 6.68
N VAL A 343 -16.10 3.94 5.87
CA VAL A 343 -16.68 4.95 4.96
C VAL A 343 -17.36 4.26 3.77
N VAL A 344 -18.49 4.80 3.34
CA VAL A 344 -19.16 4.42 2.09
C VAL A 344 -19.52 5.68 1.32
N THR A 345 -19.39 5.62 -0.01
CA THR A 345 -19.84 6.67 -0.91
C THR A 345 -20.95 6.10 -1.77
N LEU A 346 -22.05 6.82 -1.95
CA LEU A 346 -23.19 6.39 -2.76
C LEU A 346 -23.47 7.45 -3.83
N ASN A 347 -23.85 7.02 -5.03
CA ASN A 347 -24.39 7.91 -6.06
C ASN A 347 -25.91 7.76 -6.15
N ASN A 348 -26.66 8.69 -5.55
CA ASN A 348 -28.12 8.61 -5.54
C ASN A 348 -28.77 8.82 -6.92
N ALA A 349 -28.00 9.30 -7.91
CA ALA A 349 -28.49 9.43 -9.30
C ALA A 349 -28.59 8.08 -10.01
N VAL A 350 -27.87 7.05 -9.52
CA VAL A 350 -27.87 5.69 -10.10
C VAL A 350 -28.28 4.69 -9.01
N PRO A 351 -29.59 4.53 -8.76
CA PRO A 351 -30.10 3.57 -7.78
C PRO A 351 -29.93 2.12 -8.28
N ALA A 352 -30.16 1.15 -7.39
CA ALA A 352 -30.13 -0.27 -7.76
C ALA A 352 -31.10 -0.64 -8.90
N SER A 353 -32.22 0.08 -9.05
CA SER A 353 -33.19 -0.11 -10.15
C SER A 353 -32.67 0.34 -11.53
N ALA A 354 -31.55 1.06 -11.58
CA ALA A 354 -30.90 1.47 -12.83
C ALA A 354 -30.21 0.29 -13.54
N TRP A 355 -30.13 -0.87 -12.90
CA TRP A 355 -29.41 -2.04 -13.39
C TRP A 355 -30.36 -3.14 -13.82
N THR A 356 -29.99 -3.84 -14.89
CA THR A 356 -30.73 -4.99 -15.42
C THR A 356 -29.86 -6.23 -15.36
N PRO A 357 -30.33 -7.34 -14.76
CA PRO A 357 -29.55 -8.56 -14.71
C PRO A 357 -29.46 -9.21 -16.10
N TYR A 358 -28.31 -9.78 -16.41
CA TYR A 358 -28.02 -10.58 -17.59
C TYR A 358 -27.20 -11.80 -17.17
N GLU A 359 -27.57 -12.99 -17.62
CA GLU A 359 -26.88 -14.22 -17.23
C GLU A 359 -25.77 -14.55 -18.22
N ILE A 360 -24.54 -14.62 -17.73
CA ILE A 360 -23.37 -15.12 -18.46
C ILE A 360 -22.97 -16.49 -17.89
N VAL A 361 -22.08 -17.20 -18.57
CA VAL A 361 -21.54 -18.48 -18.11
C VAL A 361 -20.11 -18.29 -17.63
N ASN A 362 -19.78 -18.83 -16.47
CA ASN A 362 -18.40 -18.89 -15.99
C ASN A 362 -17.56 -19.75 -16.96
N PRO A 363 -16.56 -19.18 -17.66
CA PRO A 363 -15.80 -19.93 -18.65
C PRO A 363 -14.92 -21.03 -18.03
N LEU A 364 -14.69 -21.01 -16.71
CA LEU A 364 -13.84 -21.99 -16.02
C LEU A 364 -14.59 -23.29 -15.69
N ASP A 365 -15.85 -23.19 -15.26
CA ASP A 365 -16.61 -24.32 -14.70
C ASP A 365 -18.02 -24.51 -15.26
N GLY A 366 -18.51 -23.58 -16.09
CA GLY A 366 -19.83 -23.65 -16.73
C GLY A 366 -20.99 -23.21 -15.85
N THR A 367 -20.74 -22.71 -14.64
CA THR A 367 -21.80 -22.20 -13.75
C THR A 367 -22.36 -20.85 -14.23
N PRO A 368 -23.64 -20.55 -14.02
CA PRO A 368 -24.20 -19.24 -14.36
C PRO A 368 -23.63 -18.14 -13.46
N ILE A 369 -23.46 -16.95 -14.02
CA ILE A 369 -23.09 -15.72 -13.32
C ILE A 369 -24.09 -14.64 -13.71
N THR A 370 -24.73 -14.01 -12.74
CA THR A 370 -25.55 -12.81 -12.97
C THR A 370 -24.63 -11.59 -13.07
N LEU A 371 -24.58 -11.01 -14.27
CA LEU A 371 -23.99 -9.71 -14.57
C LEU A 371 -25.08 -8.65 -14.55
N PHE A 372 -24.75 -7.40 -14.23
CA PHE A 372 -25.69 -6.29 -14.18
C PHE A 372 -25.29 -5.22 -15.19
N ASN A 373 -26.23 -4.91 -16.09
CA ASN A 373 -26.08 -3.89 -17.12
C ASN A 373 -26.78 -2.60 -16.72
N LEU A 374 -26.06 -1.50 -16.78
CA LEU A 374 -26.62 -0.17 -16.51
C LEU A 374 -27.54 0.23 -17.67
N GLN A 375 -28.76 0.62 -17.33
CA GLN A 375 -29.77 1.04 -18.30
C GLN A 375 -29.32 2.33 -19.01
N PRO A 376 -29.55 2.46 -20.33
CA PRO A 376 -29.12 3.64 -21.10
C PRO A 376 -29.64 4.98 -20.55
N ALA A 377 -30.80 4.98 -19.89
CA ALA A 377 -31.39 6.18 -19.29
C ALA A 377 -30.54 6.81 -18.17
N TYR A 378 -29.60 6.05 -17.60
CA TYR A 378 -28.74 6.49 -16.51
C TYR A 378 -27.32 6.84 -16.98
N PHE A 379 -27.01 6.70 -18.27
CA PHE A 379 -25.70 7.08 -18.81
C PHE A 379 -25.51 8.59 -18.83
N GLY A 380 -24.35 9.03 -18.33
CA GLY A 380 -23.96 10.44 -18.33
C GLY A 380 -24.77 11.33 -17.39
N LEU A 381 -25.62 10.76 -16.51
CA LEU A 381 -26.31 11.55 -15.50
C LEU A 381 -25.30 12.21 -14.56
N PRO A 382 -25.49 13.48 -14.19
CA PRO A 382 -24.68 14.14 -13.17
C PRO A 382 -24.77 13.37 -11.84
N ALA A 383 -23.64 12.84 -11.38
CA ALA A 383 -23.59 12.06 -10.16
C ALA A 383 -23.99 12.90 -8.92
N GLN A 384 -24.84 12.31 -8.08
CA GLN A 384 -25.30 12.88 -6.80
C GLN A 384 -24.64 12.10 -5.67
N VAL A 385 -23.44 12.54 -5.28
CA VAL A 385 -22.59 11.77 -4.38
C VAL A 385 -22.93 12.08 -2.93
N TYR A 386 -23.12 11.03 -2.14
CA TYR A 386 -23.36 11.09 -0.71
C TYR A 386 -22.36 10.20 0.03
N GLN A 387 -21.60 10.78 0.95
CA GLN A 387 -20.62 10.06 1.77
C GLN A 387 -21.16 9.89 3.20
N THR A 388 -21.11 8.66 3.72
CA THR A 388 -21.56 8.32 5.09
C THR A 388 -20.74 7.14 5.65
N ASN A 389 -21.10 6.62 6.82
CA ASN A 389 -20.59 5.37 7.36
C ASN A 389 -21.47 4.19 6.93
N SER A 390 -20.85 3.08 6.58
CA SER A 390 -21.55 1.85 6.26
C SER A 390 -22.06 1.14 7.50
N ARG A 391 -23.10 0.33 7.32
CA ARG A 391 -23.66 -0.53 8.38
C ARG A 391 -22.78 -1.77 8.54
N GLN A 392 -22.53 -2.19 9.79
CA GLN A 392 -21.75 -3.40 10.08
C GLN A 392 -22.32 -4.67 9.43
N SER A 393 -23.63 -4.71 9.19
CA SER A 393 -24.30 -5.82 8.53
C SER A 393 -23.90 -5.97 7.06
N THR A 394 -23.52 -4.89 6.38
CA THR A 394 -23.21 -4.85 4.95
C THR A 394 -21.74 -4.56 4.67
N ARG A 395 -21.00 -3.95 5.61
CA ARG A 395 -19.56 -3.74 5.49
C ARG A 395 -18.84 -4.01 6.81
N SER A 396 -17.83 -4.86 6.77
CA SER A 396 -16.97 -5.16 7.92
C SER A 396 -15.72 -5.90 7.49
N ASN A 397 -14.55 -5.50 7.99
CA ASN A 397 -13.34 -6.31 7.91
C ASN A 397 -13.05 -6.96 9.28
N THR A 398 -12.95 -8.29 9.34
CA THR A 398 -12.71 -9.03 10.58
C THR A 398 -11.54 -9.98 10.45
N TYR A 399 -10.54 -9.87 11.33
CA TYR A 399 -9.47 -10.84 11.47
C TYR A 399 -9.72 -11.77 12.66
N ASP A 400 -9.41 -13.05 12.48
CA ASP A 400 -9.57 -14.11 13.48
C ASP A 400 -8.34 -15.04 13.40
N GLY A 401 -7.49 -14.98 14.42
CA GLY A 401 -6.19 -15.66 14.42
C GLY A 401 -5.90 -16.37 15.72
N PHE A 402 -5.30 -17.55 15.61
CA PHE A 402 -4.71 -18.30 16.71
C PHE A 402 -3.20 -18.34 16.51
N GLU A 403 -2.45 -18.06 17.57
CA GLU A 403 -0.99 -18.06 17.55
C GLU A 403 -0.50 -18.93 18.69
N THR A 404 0.31 -19.93 18.37
CA THR A 404 1.06 -20.67 19.38
C THR A 404 2.54 -20.48 19.17
N SER A 405 3.30 -20.36 20.26
CA SER A 405 4.76 -20.27 20.18
C SER A 405 5.44 -21.01 21.32
N VAL A 406 6.65 -21.46 21.04
CA VAL A 406 7.56 -22.07 22.00
C VAL A 406 8.85 -21.28 22.01
N THR A 407 9.34 -20.96 23.19
CA THR A 407 10.72 -20.51 23.40
C THR A 407 11.39 -21.47 24.36
N ALA A 408 12.47 -22.10 23.93
CA ALA A 408 13.23 -23.03 24.74
C ALA A 408 14.72 -22.63 24.78
N ARG A 409 15.22 -22.38 25.99
CA ARG A 409 16.63 -22.25 26.33
C ARG A 409 17.01 -23.48 27.14
N LEU A 410 17.58 -24.46 26.46
CA LEU A 410 17.87 -25.78 27.01
C LEU A 410 19.28 -25.84 27.62
N PRO A 411 19.55 -26.83 28.48
CA PRO A 411 20.89 -27.07 29.00
C PRO A 411 21.94 -27.21 27.88
N ARG A 412 23.19 -26.89 28.20
CA ARG A 412 24.34 -26.94 27.27
C ARG A 412 24.24 -25.95 26.10
N GLY A 413 23.50 -24.86 26.28
CA GLY A 413 23.47 -23.73 25.35
C GLY A 413 22.61 -23.94 24.11
N ALA A 414 21.81 -25.01 24.06
CA ALA A 414 20.86 -25.23 22.98
C ALA A 414 19.68 -24.25 23.08
N PHE A 415 19.23 -23.76 21.93
CA PHE A 415 18.14 -22.80 21.79
C PHE A 415 17.16 -23.25 20.72
N LEU A 416 15.87 -23.08 20.97
CA LEU A 416 14.80 -23.30 20.02
C LEU A 416 13.75 -22.21 20.18
N PHE A 417 13.30 -21.66 19.06
CA PHE A 417 12.13 -20.80 18.98
C PHE A 417 11.25 -21.28 17.84
N GLY A 418 9.96 -21.41 18.11
CA GLY A 418 8.99 -21.83 17.11
C GLY A 418 7.67 -21.09 17.26
N GLY A 419 6.97 -20.89 16.16
CA GLY A 419 5.67 -20.25 16.10
C GLY A 419 4.81 -20.90 15.02
N TRP A 420 3.53 -21.04 15.32
CA TRP A 420 2.51 -21.43 14.38
C TRP A 420 1.32 -20.48 14.49
N THR A 421 1.03 -19.80 13.39
CA THR A 421 -0.14 -18.93 13.25
C THR A 421 -1.17 -19.62 12.39
N ILE A 422 -2.40 -19.72 12.89
CA ILE A 422 -3.59 -20.23 12.22
C ILE A 422 -4.57 -19.08 12.11
N GLU A 423 -4.74 -18.49 10.93
CA GLU A 423 -5.46 -17.23 10.78
C GLU A 423 -6.43 -17.24 9.61
N ARG A 424 -7.43 -16.38 9.69
CA ARG A 424 -8.31 -16.05 8.57
C ARG A 424 -8.81 -14.61 8.72
N GLN A 425 -9.21 -14.05 7.59
CA GLN A 425 -9.90 -12.78 7.54
C GLN A 425 -11.25 -12.98 6.85
N PHE A 426 -12.27 -12.33 7.37
CA PHE A 426 -13.57 -12.20 6.74
C PHE A 426 -13.72 -10.77 6.29
N ASP A 427 -13.85 -10.59 4.98
CA ASP A 427 -14.20 -9.32 4.40
C ASP A 427 -15.67 -9.32 4.02
N ARG A 428 -16.33 -8.20 4.29
CA ARG A 428 -17.70 -7.97 3.87
C ARG A 428 -17.78 -6.56 3.32
N ASP A 429 -18.23 -6.44 2.08
CA ASP A 429 -18.42 -5.16 1.39
C ASP A 429 -19.60 -5.26 0.39
N CYS A 430 -20.79 -5.42 0.96
CA CYS A 430 -22.03 -5.65 0.24
C CYS A 430 -22.94 -4.42 0.27
N ASP A 431 -22.36 -3.22 0.14
CA ASP A 431 -23.09 -1.94 0.15
C ASP A 431 -22.98 -1.14 -1.15
N MET A 432 -22.31 -1.70 -2.18
CA MET A 432 -22.17 -1.13 -3.51
C MET A 432 -21.60 0.30 -3.49
N THR A 433 -20.54 0.54 -2.71
CA THR A 433 -19.90 1.87 -2.70
C THR A 433 -19.55 2.33 -4.12
N ALA A 434 -19.92 3.57 -4.43
CA ALA A 434 -19.59 4.24 -5.66
C ALA A 434 -18.07 4.36 -5.79
N GLY A 435 -17.51 3.67 -6.80
CA GLY A 435 -16.09 3.67 -7.10
C GLY A 435 -15.64 4.91 -7.87
N THR A 436 -14.53 4.80 -8.61
CA THR A 436 -13.98 5.88 -9.44
C THR A 436 -14.88 6.26 -10.62
N ASN A 437 -15.68 5.32 -11.10
CA ASN A 437 -16.74 5.56 -12.09
C ASN A 437 -17.99 6.21 -11.48
N LEU A 438 -18.03 6.38 -10.14
CA LEU A 438 -19.13 6.97 -9.39
C LEU A 438 -20.46 6.23 -9.57
N LEU A 439 -20.42 4.91 -9.74
CA LEU A 439 -21.61 4.08 -9.90
C LEU A 439 -21.79 3.15 -8.71
N ASN A 440 -23.03 3.02 -8.20
CA ASN A 440 -23.38 1.96 -7.25
C ASN A 440 -23.60 0.68 -8.05
N ASP A 441 -22.55 -0.09 -8.28
CA ASP A 441 -22.55 -1.22 -9.20
C ASP A 441 -22.87 -2.56 -8.50
N PRO A 442 -24.01 -3.23 -8.81
CA PRO A 442 -24.36 -4.51 -8.20
C PRO A 442 -23.41 -5.64 -8.60
N ASN A 443 -22.60 -5.50 -9.65
CA ASN A 443 -21.57 -6.48 -10.01
C ASN A 443 -20.55 -6.67 -8.88
N SER A 444 -20.35 -5.65 -8.04
CA SER A 444 -19.52 -5.73 -6.82
C SER A 444 -20.07 -6.65 -5.73
N LEU A 445 -21.35 -7.04 -5.79
CA LEU A 445 -21.98 -7.90 -4.78
C LEU A 445 -21.59 -9.38 -4.91
N ARG A 446 -21.07 -9.81 -6.08
CA ARG A 446 -20.57 -11.17 -6.22
C ARG A 446 -19.36 -11.39 -5.31
N PHE A 447 -19.46 -12.38 -4.42
CA PHE A 447 -18.44 -12.67 -3.40
C PHE A 447 -18.16 -11.55 -2.40
N CYS A 448 -19.10 -10.61 -2.22
CA CYS A 448 -18.91 -9.47 -1.35
C CYS A 448 -18.90 -9.82 0.15
N ASP A 449 -19.45 -10.96 0.58
CA ASP A 449 -19.49 -11.38 1.99
C ASP A 449 -18.83 -12.73 2.20
N TRP A 450 -17.60 -12.69 2.71
CA TRP A 450 -16.78 -13.87 2.97
C TRP A 450 -17.28 -14.72 4.14
N THR A 451 -18.26 -14.23 4.91
CA THR A 451 -18.94 -15.04 5.93
C THR A 451 -20.01 -15.96 5.34
N GLY A 452 -20.34 -15.81 4.05
CA GLY A 452 -21.30 -16.65 3.34
C GLY A 452 -22.76 -16.35 3.67
N LYS A 453 -23.10 -15.14 4.14
CA LYS A 453 -24.46 -14.81 4.61
C LYS A 453 -25.26 -13.92 3.65
N LEU A 454 -24.61 -12.97 2.98
CA LEU A 454 -25.25 -12.06 2.04
C LEU A 454 -24.95 -12.41 0.59
N TYR A 455 -25.92 -12.15 -0.29
CA TYR A 455 -25.80 -12.22 -1.76
C TYR A 455 -25.19 -13.54 -2.30
N GLN A 456 -25.45 -14.66 -1.63
CA GLN A 456 -24.91 -15.97 -2.02
C GLN A 456 -25.51 -16.49 -3.33
N GLU A 457 -26.66 -15.96 -3.73
CA GLU A 457 -27.28 -16.16 -5.03
C GLU A 457 -26.46 -15.55 -6.18
N LEU A 458 -25.67 -14.50 -5.93
CA LEU A 458 -24.78 -13.89 -6.92
C LEU A 458 -23.40 -14.55 -6.98
N GLY A 459 -23.05 -15.36 -5.98
CA GLY A 459 -21.81 -16.12 -5.92
C GLY A 459 -21.63 -16.76 -4.54
N THR A 460 -21.69 -18.09 -4.47
CA THR A 460 -21.58 -18.82 -3.21
C THR A 460 -20.13 -18.93 -2.74
N ILE A 461 -19.88 -18.55 -1.48
CA ILE A 461 -18.59 -18.76 -0.81
C ILE A 461 -18.72 -19.96 0.14
N PRO A 462 -17.99 -21.07 -0.07
CA PRO A 462 -18.08 -22.25 0.78
C PRO A 462 -17.50 -22.05 2.18
N GLY A 463 -16.77 -20.95 2.38
CA GLY A 463 -16.14 -20.53 3.64
C GLY A 463 -14.66 -20.22 3.44
N ILE A 464 -14.15 -19.27 4.22
CA ILE A 464 -12.72 -18.92 4.17
C ILE A 464 -11.91 -19.93 5.00
N PRO A 465 -10.97 -20.67 4.36
CA PRO A 465 -10.14 -21.62 5.08
C PRO A 465 -9.15 -20.91 5.99
N HIS A 466 -8.74 -21.59 7.06
CA HIS A 466 -7.62 -21.11 7.88
C HIS A 466 -6.32 -21.23 7.10
N ARG A 467 -5.49 -20.20 7.25
CA ARG A 467 -4.14 -20.12 6.72
C ARG A 467 -3.17 -20.47 7.82
N HIS A 468 -2.08 -21.13 7.44
CA HIS A 468 -1.08 -21.61 8.37
C HIS A 468 0.28 -21.00 8.02
N GLU A 469 0.87 -20.26 8.95
CA GLU A 469 2.26 -19.82 8.90
C GLU A 469 3.05 -20.56 9.97
N PHE A 470 4.10 -21.27 9.58
CA PHE A 470 4.96 -22.01 10.48
C PHE A 470 6.39 -21.46 10.42
N LYS A 471 6.97 -21.21 11.59
CA LYS A 471 8.35 -20.78 11.77
C LYS A 471 8.99 -21.63 12.86
N LEU A 472 10.17 -22.16 12.59
CA LEU A 472 10.98 -22.85 13.57
C LEU A 472 12.44 -22.46 13.34
N ALA A 473 13.15 -22.07 14.37
CA ALA A 473 14.57 -21.80 14.31
C ALA A 473 15.23 -22.30 15.59
N GLY A 474 16.40 -22.91 15.47
CA GLY A 474 17.14 -23.37 16.62
C GLY A 474 18.62 -23.48 16.36
N SER A 475 19.38 -23.51 17.44
CA SER A 475 20.80 -23.82 17.40
C SER A 475 21.18 -24.73 18.56
N VAL A 476 22.16 -25.60 18.30
CA VAL A 476 22.69 -26.54 19.28
C VAL A 476 24.21 -26.51 19.23
N PRO A 477 24.88 -26.16 20.35
CA PRO A 477 26.30 -26.40 20.49
C PRO A 477 26.58 -27.91 20.42
N VAL A 478 27.48 -28.29 19.53
CA VAL A 478 27.98 -29.66 19.40
C VAL A 478 29.44 -29.73 19.84
N LYS A 479 30.04 -30.92 19.78
CA LYS A 479 31.44 -31.11 20.22
C LYS A 479 32.42 -30.24 19.43
N TRP A 480 33.57 -29.98 20.05
CA TRP A 480 34.69 -29.23 19.46
C TRP A 480 34.42 -27.73 19.17
N GLY A 481 33.45 -27.13 19.86
CA GLY A 481 33.15 -25.70 19.74
C GLY A 481 32.37 -25.33 18.47
N PHE A 482 31.82 -26.33 17.78
CA PHE A 482 30.88 -26.12 16.69
C PHE A 482 29.48 -25.87 17.23
N GLU A 483 28.70 -25.09 16.50
CA GLU A 483 27.28 -24.85 16.70
C GLU A 483 26.57 -25.18 15.39
N VAL A 484 25.57 -26.05 15.45
CA VAL A 484 24.71 -26.34 14.31
C VAL A 484 23.43 -25.53 14.50
N ASN A 485 23.01 -24.82 13.46
CA ASN A 485 21.76 -24.09 13.44
C ASN A 485 20.88 -24.58 12.28
N GLY A 486 19.58 -24.44 12.46
CA GLY A 486 18.61 -24.75 11.43
C GLY A 486 17.38 -23.89 11.57
N SER A 487 16.80 -23.53 10.43
CA SER A 487 15.53 -22.83 10.36
C SER A 487 14.61 -23.51 9.35
N VAL A 488 13.32 -23.49 9.66
CA VAL A 488 12.24 -23.90 8.79
C VAL A 488 11.24 -22.76 8.75
N TYR A 489 10.91 -22.33 7.55
CA TYR A 489 9.89 -21.34 7.28
C TYR A 489 8.91 -21.94 6.28
N SER A 490 7.62 -21.97 6.62
CA SER A 490 6.57 -22.35 5.69
C SER A 490 5.42 -21.37 5.78
N ASN A 491 5.20 -20.65 4.68
CA ASN A 491 4.13 -19.65 4.58
C ASN A 491 3.50 -19.73 3.19
N PRO A 492 2.17 -19.60 3.03
CA PRO A 492 1.61 -19.22 1.74
C PRO A 492 2.37 -18.03 1.12
N VAL A 493 2.65 -18.12 -0.18
CA VAL A 493 3.17 -16.98 -0.92
C VAL A 493 2.09 -15.91 -0.97
N TYR A 494 2.39 -14.75 -0.42
CA TYR A 494 1.67 -13.53 -0.73
C TYR A 494 2.17 -13.08 -2.09
N SER A 495 1.34 -13.11 -3.14
CA SER A 495 1.77 -12.61 -4.44
C SER A 495 2.31 -11.18 -4.31
N THR A 496 3.40 -10.94 -5.02
CA THR A 496 4.29 -9.81 -4.90
C THR A 496 3.70 -8.53 -5.50
N ASN A 497 3.07 -7.73 -4.65
CA ASN A 497 3.29 -6.31 -4.63
C ASN A 497 3.39 -5.85 -3.17
N PHE A 498 4.61 -5.82 -2.61
CA PHE A 498 4.96 -4.86 -1.55
C PHE A 498 5.05 -3.41 -2.09
N ALA A 499 4.34 -3.12 -3.18
CA ALA A 499 3.69 -1.86 -3.33
C ALA A 499 2.26 -2.03 -2.79
N THR A 500 2.04 -1.75 -1.51
CA THR A 500 1.03 -0.73 -1.25
C THR A 500 1.55 0.55 -1.92
N ASN A 501 1.47 0.61 -3.26
CA ASN A 501 0.85 1.79 -3.82
C ASN A 501 -0.58 1.69 -3.27
N LEU A 502 -0.75 2.18 -2.04
CA LEU A 502 -1.79 3.16 -1.79
C LEU A 502 -1.81 3.95 -3.08
N ALA A 503 -2.84 3.76 -3.90
CA ALA A 503 -2.91 4.49 -5.14
C ALA A 503 -2.65 5.95 -4.75
N PHE A 504 -1.62 6.56 -5.31
CA PHE A 504 -1.22 7.95 -5.05
C PHE A 504 -2.25 8.92 -5.66
N ASN A 505 -3.52 8.65 -5.38
CA ASN A 505 -4.69 9.34 -5.82
C ASN A 505 -5.56 9.41 -4.55
N ASN A 506 -5.25 10.40 -3.73
CA ASN A 506 -6.17 11.14 -2.89
C ASN A 506 -7.63 10.61 -2.89
N THR A 507 -8.14 10.22 -1.71
CA THR A 507 -9.56 10.35 -1.28
C THR A 507 -10.62 9.22 -1.29
N THR A 508 -10.37 7.90 -1.34
CA THR A 508 -11.49 6.93 -1.05
C THR A 508 -11.11 5.48 -0.77
N GLN A 509 -9.88 5.15 -0.39
CA GLN A 509 -9.51 3.75 -0.18
C GLN A 509 -9.90 3.25 1.21
N VAL A 510 -11.20 2.97 1.38
CA VAL A 510 -11.65 1.91 2.29
C VAL A 510 -11.24 0.60 1.65
N TYR A 511 -10.72 -0.34 2.45
CA TYR A 511 -10.52 -1.73 2.03
C TYR A 511 -11.83 -2.23 1.43
N SER A 512 -11.86 -2.27 0.11
CA SER A 512 -12.94 -2.84 -0.66
C SER A 512 -12.43 -4.15 -1.28
N PRO A 513 -13.32 -4.97 -1.86
CA PRO A 513 -12.98 -6.07 -2.74
C PRO A 513 -11.97 -5.68 -3.84
N ALA A 514 -11.70 -4.39 -4.07
CA ALA A 514 -10.57 -3.92 -4.88
C ALA A 514 -9.21 -4.49 -4.44
N ALA A 515 -9.00 -4.82 -3.15
CA ALA A 515 -7.80 -5.53 -2.71
C ALA A 515 -7.72 -6.97 -3.27
N TYR A 516 -8.89 -7.62 -3.43
CA TYR A 516 -9.05 -8.89 -4.13
C TYR A 516 -8.93 -8.74 -5.66
N PHE A 517 -9.46 -7.66 -6.22
CA PHE A 517 -9.34 -7.35 -7.66
C PHE A 517 -7.94 -6.89 -8.09
N ALA A 518 -7.09 -6.45 -7.15
CA ALA A 518 -5.70 -6.03 -7.37
C ALA A 518 -4.65 -7.14 -7.10
N GLY A 519 -5.08 -8.39 -6.87
CA GLY A 519 -4.18 -9.52 -6.59
C GLY A 519 -3.48 -9.48 -5.25
N GLN A 520 -3.96 -8.65 -4.33
CA GLN A 520 -3.35 -8.42 -3.03
C GLN A 520 -4.02 -9.28 -1.95
N THR A 521 -4.13 -10.59 -2.17
CA THR A 521 -4.83 -11.43 -1.19
C THR A 521 -3.92 -12.50 -0.61
N GLN A 522 -3.56 -12.29 0.66
CA GLN A 522 -3.47 -13.29 1.73
C GLN A 522 -3.36 -14.76 1.29
N GLY A 523 -2.43 -15.09 0.40
CA GLY A 523 -2.31 -16.41 -0.22
C GLY A 523 -3.58 -17.03 -0.83
N PHE A 524 -4.56 -16.24 -1.28
CA PHE A 524 -5.68 -16.74 -2.09
C PHE A 524 -5.42 -16.42 -3.55
N TYR A 525 -5.79 -17.34 -4.43
CA TYR A 525 -5.65 -17.15 -5.86
C TYR A 525 -6.96 -16.60 -6.43
N ALA A 526 -6.90 -15.41 -7.01
CA ALA A 526 -8.02 -14.77 -7.68
C ALA A 526 -7.94 -15.00 -9.19
N VAL A 527 -9.11 -15.10 -9.84
CA VAL A 527 -9.23 -15.07 -11.30
C VAL A 527 -10.30 -14.07 -11.65
N ASN A 528 -9.88 -12.93 -12.18
CA ASN A 528 -10.73 -11.83 -12.57
C ASN A 528 -10.89 -11.81 -14.09
N TRP A 529 -12.08 -11.46 -14.55
CA TRP A 529 -12.39 -11.37 -15.97
C TRP A 529 -12.88 -9.97 -16.31
N SER A 530 -12.14 -9.26 -17.16
CA SER A 530 -12.56 -7.97 -17.68
C SER A 530 -13.47 -8.18 -18.89
N ILE A 531 -14.75 -7.89 -18.73
CA ILE A 531 -15.79 -8.01 -19.74
C ILE A 531 -16.04 -6.62 -20.30
N THR A 532 -15.86 -6.45 -21.60
CA THR A 532 -16.21 -5.24 -22.35
C THR A 532 -17.30 -5.60 -23.37
N PRO A 533 -17.92 -4.62 -24.05
CA PRO A 533 -18.92 -4.88 -25.08
C PRO A 533 -18.43 -5.76 -26.25
N THR A 534 -17.11 -5.96 -26.37
CA THR A 534 -16.49 -6.80 -27.41
C THR A 534 -15.90 -8.10 -26.87
N THR A 535 -15.95 -8.35 -25.55
CA THR A 535 -15.38 -9.55 -24.95
C THR A 535 -16.10 -10.81 -25.44
N ARG A 536 -15.30 -11.79 -25.86
CA ARG A 536 -15.75 -13.10 -26.32
C ARG A 536 -15.28 -14.19 -25.38
N TYR A 537 -16.04 -15.27 -25.32
CA TYR A 537 -15.64 -16.46 -24.58
C TYR A 537 -14.33 -17.04 -25.14
N PRO A 538 -13.39 -17.46 -24.27
CA PRO A 538 -12.22 -18.25 -24.69
C PRO A 538 -12.62 -19.46 -25.53
N ALA A 539 -11.81 -19.80 -26.52
CA ALA A 539 -12.09 -20.95 -27.40
C ALA A 539 -12.05 -22.30 -26.66
N ASP A 540 -11.31 -22.36 -25.54
CA ASP A 540 -11.16 -23.51 -24.66
C ASP A 540 -12.06 -23.45 -23.41
N CYS A 541 -13.05 -22.55 -23.37
CA CYS A 541 -13.97 -22.40 -22.23
C CYS A 541 -14.80 -23.67 -21.96
N ARG A 542 -15.28 -23.82 -20.73
CA ARG A 542 -16.37 -24.74 -20.38
C ARG A 542 -17.72 -24.03 -20.48
N CYS A 543 -18.07 -23.55 -21.67
CA CYS A 543 -19.28 -22.76 -21.88
C CYS A 543 -20.05 -23.21 -23.14
N PRO A 544 -21.36 -22.95 -23.24
CA PRO A 544 -22.19 -23.42 -24.36
C PRO A 544 -21.80 -22.82 -25.73
N ASN A 545 -21.12 -21.67 -25.76
CA ASN A 545 -20.80 -20.94 -26.99
C ASN A 545 -19.36 -20.38 -27.00
N PRO A 546 -18.33 -21.24 -27.14
CA PRO A 546 -16.94 -20.80 -27.25
C PRO A 546 -16.73 -19.80 -28.41
N GLY A 547 -16.01 -18.71 -28.18
CA GLY A 547 -15.82 -17.63 -29.16
C GLY A 547 -17.03 -16.70 -29.38
N GLY A 548 -18.19 -17.04 -28.79
CA GLY A 548 -19.37 -16.18 -28.75
C GLY A 548 -19.15 -14.90 -27.94
N LEU A 549 -19.95 -13.86 -28.22
CA LEU A 549 -19.95 -12.64 -27.43
C LEU A 549 -20.52 -12.93 -26.03
N VAL A 550 -19.86 -12.43 -24.99
CA VAL A 550 -20.22 -12.76 -23.59
C VAL A 550 -21.51 -12.10 -23.17
N ASP A 551 -21.61 -10.78 -23.38
CA ASP A 551 -22.79 -9.99 -23.11
C ASP A 551 -23.02 -8.98 -24.26
N PRO A 552 -23.95 -9.29 -25.19
CA PRO A 552 -24.33 -8.37 -26.26
C PRO A 552 -25.06 -7.11 -25.78
N GLY A 553 -25.59 -7.12 -24.55
CA GLY A 553 -26.32 -6.01 -23.93
C GLY A 553 -25.44 -5.08 -23.11
N LEU A 554 -24.17 -5.42 -22.88
CA LEU A 554 -23.24 -4.60 -22.11
C LEU A 554 -22.97 -3.29 -22.84
N ARG A 555 -23.38 -2.17 -22.23
CA ARG A 555 -23.17 -0.83 -22.79
C ARG A 555 -22.30 0.07 -21.91
N GLN A 556 -22.04 -0.32 -20.68
CA GLN A 556 -20.97 0.28 -19.86
C GLN A 556 -19.57 -0.15 -20.38
N GLY A 557 -18.54 0.62 -20.03
CA GLY A 557 -17.21 0.49 -20.66
C GLY A 557 -16.52 -0.86 -20.43
N SER A 558 -16.44 -1.30 -19.17
CA SER A 558 -15.88 -2.60 -18.80
C SER A 558 -16.33 -3.02 -17.40
N GLU A 559 -16.59 -4.30 -17.20
CA GLU A 559 -16.91 -4.90 -15.91
C GLU A 559 -15.87 -5.92 -15.49
N LEU A 560 -15.42 -5.86 -14.24
CA LEU A 560 -14.44 -6.81 -13.70
C LEU A 560 -15.15 -7.84 -12.82
N ILE A 561 -15.24 -9.07 -13.31
CA ILE A 561 -16.00 -10.14 -12.66
C ILE A 561 -15.07 -11.21 -12.07
N PRO A 562 -15.19 -11.54 -10.78
CA PRO A 562 -14.42 -12.62 -10.18
C PRO A 562 -15.04 -13.99 -10.53
N LEU A 563 -14.21 -14.89 -11.07
CA LEU A 563 -14.65 -16.20 -11.55
C LEU A 563 -14.54 -17.31 -10.51
N VAL A 564 -13.67 -17.15 -9.51
CA VAL A 564 -13.44 -18.14 -8.45
C VAL A 564 -13.77 -17.56 -7.09
N ALA A 565 -14.45 -18.33 -6.24
CA ALA A 565 -14.76 -17.87 -4.89
C ALA A 565 -13.49 -17.69 -4.06
N PRO A 566 -13.38 -16.63 -3.23
CA PRO A 566 -12.28 -16.48 -2.27
C PRO A 566 -12.10 -17.74 -1.40
N GLY A 567 -10.85 -18.15 -1.18
CA GLY A 567 -10.52 -19.34 -0.39
C GLY A 567 -10.74 -20.68 -1.08
N SER A 568 -11.40 -20.73 -2.25
CA SER A 568 -11.53 -21.97 -3.04
C SER A 568 -10.21 -22.43 -3.66
N ARG A 569 -9.27 -21.51 -3.85
CA ARG A 569 -7.92 -21.75 -4.36
C ARG A 569 -6.92 -20.95 -3.55
N VAL A 570 -5.83 -21.61 -3.17
CA VAL A 570 -4.74 -21.04 -2.38
C VAL A 570 -3.49 -20.93 -3.25
N THR A 571 -2.69 -19.91 -2.99
CA THR A 571 -1.37 -19.78 -3.62
C THR A 571 -0.44 -20.89 -3.15
N PRO A 572 0.61 -21.20 -3.93
CA PRO A 572 1.66 -22.10 -3.49
C PRO A 572 2.30 -21.66 -2.17
N ARG A 573 2.86 -22.61 -1.43
CA ARG A 573 3.54 -22.32 -0.16
C ARG A 573 5.04 -22.17 -0.39
N LEU A 574 5.61 -21.06 0.08
CA LEU A 574 7.04 -20.92 0.24
C LEU A 574 7.46 -21.77 1.44
N THR A 575 8.16 -22.87 1.16
CA THR A 575 8.79 -23.69 2.19
C THR A 575 10.29 -23.63 2.00
N GLN A 576 10.98 -23.17 3.03
CA GLN A 576 12.43 -23.01 3.04
C GLN A 576 13.00 -23.67 4.28
N ILE A 577 14.06 -24.44 4.08
CA ILE A 577 14.84 -25.05 5.14
C ILE A 577 16.27 -24.58 4.96
N ASP A 578 16.79 -23.89 5.96
CA ASP A 578 18.18 -23.45 5.98
C ASP A 578 18.92 -24.15 7.11
N ILE A 579 20.17 -24.51 6.84
CA ILE A 579 21.03 -25.18 7.81
C ILE A 579 22.38 -24.49 7.81
N GLY A 580 22.91 -24.22 8.99
CA GLY A 580 24.22 -23.62 9.17
C GLY A 580 25.06 -24.37 10.17
N VAL A 581 26.37 -24.29 9.98
CA VAL A 581 27.38 -24.71 10.95
C VAL A 581 28.29 -23.52 11.20
N ARG A 582 28.47 -23.17 12.47
CA ARG A 582 29.35 -22.11 12.92
C ARG A 582 30.38 -22.65 13.90
N ARG A 583 31.58 -22.12 13.89
CA ARG A 583 32.58 -22.33 14.94
C ARG A 583 33.21 -21.01 15.35
N LEU A 584 33.30 -20.81 16.66
CA LEU A 584 34.02 -19.70 17.25
C LEU A 584 35.42 -20.18 17.66
N PHE A 585 36.43 -19.43 17.24
CA PHE A 585 37.81 -19.61 17.63
C PHE A 585 38.22 -18.44 18.50
N HIS A 586 38.91 -18.73 19.60
CA HIS A 586 39.47 -17.72 20.49
C HIS A 586 41.00 -17.84 20.44
N PRO A 587 41.65 -17.43 19.34
CA PRO A 587 43.10 -17.52 19.22
C PRO A 587 43.86 -16.64 20.24
N ARG A 588 43.20 -15.61 20.79
CA ARG A 588 43.70 -14.74 21.88
C ARG A 588 42.53 -14.27 22.75
N ASP A 589 42.78 -13.89 23.99
CA ASP A 589 41.75 -13.44 24.93
C ASP A 589 40.99 -12.19 24.47
N ASN A 590 41.61 -11.37 23.61
CA ASN A 590 41.02 -10.17 23.02
C ASN A 590 40.55 -10.36 21.57
N MET A 591 40.57 -11.60 21.04
CA MET A 591 40.24 -11.85 19.64
C MET A 591 39.37 -13.09 19.49
N THR A 592 38.16 -12.89 18.96
CA THR A 592 37.24 -13.95 18.56
C THR A 592 37.13 -13.99 17.05
N LEU A 593 37.39 -15.14 16.44
CA LEU A 593 37.17 -15.40 15.01
C LEU A 593 35.97 -16.32 14.86
N SER A 594 35.02 -15.97 13.99
CA SER A 594 33.89 -16.85 13.64
C SER A 594 34.08 -17.38 12.23
N ALA A 595 34.00 -18.70 12.05
CA ALA A 595 33.83 -19.32 10.74
C ALA A 595 32.42 -19.90 10.66
N GLN A 596 31.70 -19.60 9.57
CA GLN A 596 30.36 -20.11 9.33
C GLN A 596 30.20 -20.61 7.90
N ALA A 597 29.42 -21.66 7.74
CA ALA A 597 28.95 -22.17 6.46
C ALA A 597 27.44 -22.38 6.56
N GLU A 598 26.70 -21.85 5.61
CA GLU A 598 25.24 -21.89 5.57
C GLU A 598 24.78 -22.40 4.21
N ILE A 599 23.78 -23.26 4.21
CA ILE A 599 23.09 -23.77 3.03
C ILE A 599 21.65 -23.30 3.15
N PHE A 600 21.24 -22.47 2.21
CA PHE A 600 19.88 -21.95 2.12
C PHE A 600 19.03 -22.82 1.20
N ASN A 601 17.75 -22.96 1.52
CA ASN A 601 16.79 -23.73 0.75
C ASN A 601 17.30 -25.15 0.41
N VAL A 602 17.66 -25.93 1.43
CA VAL A 602 18.25 -27.28 1.30
C VAL A 602 17.38 -28.22 0.46
N ILE A 603 16.06 -28.00 0.44
CA ILE A 603 15.12 -28.79 -0.36
C ILE A 603 15.05 -28.38 -1.83
N ASN A 604 15.78 -27.33 -2.23
CA ASN A 604 15.78 -26.73 -3.56
C ASN A 604 14.36 -26.50 -4.11
N ALA A 605 13.42 -26.15 -3.22
CA ALA A 605 12.04 -25.92 -3.61
C ALA A 605 11.96 -24.58 -4.35
N SER A 606 11.42 -24.59 -5.56
CA SER A 606 11.05 -23.38 -6.30
C SER A 606 9.55 -23.17 -6.12
N THR A 607 9.17 -22.00 -5.63
CA THR A 607 7.76 -21.64 -5.41
C THR A 607 7.37 -20.53 -6.37
N VAL A 608 6.21 -20.65 -7.00
CA VAL A 608 5.69 -19.60 -7.89
C VAL A 608 5.38 -18.35 -7.05
N LEU A 609 5.98 -17.21 -7.44
CA LEU A 609 5.81 -15.93 -6.73
C LEU A 609 4.74 -15.03 -7.36
N THR A 610 4.46 -15.24 -8.65
CA THR A 610 3.50 -14.44 -9.42
C THR A 610 2.82 -15.34 -10.44
N GLU A 611 1.50 -15.27 -10.50
CA GLU A 611 0.67 -15.90 -11.51
C GLU A 611 -0.22 -14.83 -12.13
N SER A 612 -0.62 -15.01 -13.38
CA SER A 612 -1.64 -14.14 -13.98
C SER A 612 -2.97 -14.38 -13.26
N GLU A 613 -3.66 -13.31 -12.91
CA GLU A 613 -4.98 -13.36 -12.29
C GLU A 613 -6.07 -12.86 -13.24
N THR A 614 -5.70 -12.29 -14.39
CA THR A 614 -6.66 -11.77 -15.37
C THR A 614 -6.88 -12.78 -16.46
N LEU A 615 -8.09 -13.30 -16.59
CA LEU A 615 -8.45 -14.22 -17.68
C LEU A 615 -8.23 -13.55 -19.04
N GLY A 616 -7.37 -14.18 -19.85
CA GLY A 616 -7.11 -13.81 -21.24
C GLY A 616 -7.97 -14.60 -22.24
N THR A 617 -7.36 -14.98 -23.36
CA THR A 617 -8.02 -15.72 -24.45
C THR A 617 -8.10 -17.23 -24.23
N SER A 618 -7.53 -17.74 -23.13
CA SER A 618 -7.50 -19.16 -22.78
C SER A 618 -7.79 -19.36 -21.29
N VAL A 619 -8.63 -20.36 -20.98
CA VAL A 619 -8.91 -20.78 -19.59
C VAL A 619 -7.89 -21.77 -19.05
N ALA A 620 -7.11 -22.43 -19.91
CA ALA A 620 -6.19 -23.51 -19.53
C ALA A 620 -5.25 -23.18 -18.35
N PRO A 621 -4.63 -21.98 -18.24
CA PRO A 621 -3.78 -21.62 -17.10
C PRO A 621 -4.53 -21.60 -15.76
N TYR A 622 -5.85 -21.41 -15.80
CA TYR A 622 -6.72 -21.21 -14.65
C TYR A 622 -7.53 -22.46 -14.30
N LEU A 623 -7.26 -23.64 -14.89
CA LEU A 623 -7.92 -24.88 -14.51
C LEU A 623 -7.14 -25.62 -13.41
N ALA A 624 -7.86 -26.28 -12.50
CA ALA A 624 -7.24 -27.03 -11.40
C ALA A 624 -6.24 -28.08 -11.93
N GLY A 625 -5.00 -28.04 -11.46
CA GLY A 625 -3.92 -28.95 -11.88
C GLY A 625 -3.05 -28.48 -13.06
N ALA A 626 -3.35 -27.34 -13.69
CA ALA A 626 -2.52 -26.77 -14.76
C ALA A 626 -1.08 -26.41 -14.30
N ILE A 627 -0.89 -26.24 -12.99
CA ILE A 627 0.38 -25.85 -12.34
C ILE A 627 1.44 -26.96 -12.41
N ALA A 628 1.07 -28.21 -12.74
CA ALA A 628 2.04 -29.29 -12.96
C ALA A 628 2.66 -29.31 -14.37
N ARG A 629 2.24 -28.42 -15.30
CA ARG A 629 2.62 -28.48 -16.72
C ARG A 629 3.13 -27.17 -17.34
N GLN A 630 3.59 -26.21 -16.54
CA GLN A 630 4.54 -25.22 -17.09
C GLN A 630 5.98 -25.72 -16.90
N SER A 631 6.33 -26.78 -17.64
CA SER A 631 7.72 -26.99 -18.00
C SER A 631 8.12 -25.87 -18.94
N GLN A 632 8.98 -24.97 -18.46
CA GLN A 632 9.89 -24.11 -19.23
C GLN A 632 9.33 -23.55 -20.56
N THR A 633 8.90 -22.30 -20.54
CA THR A 633 8.85 -21.50 -21.77
C THR A 633 10.26 -21.46 -22.38
N ARG A 634 10.40 -22.02 -23.59
CA ARG A 634 11.63 -21.95 -24.38
C ARG A 634 11.90 -20.49 -24.74
N ALA A 635 12.93 -19.88 -24.16
CA ALA A 635 13.54 -18.69 -24.74
C ALA A 635 14.30 -19.12 -26.00
N CYS A 636 13.72 -18.86 -27.18
CA CYS A 636 14.39 -19.07 -28.44
C CYS A 636 15.15 -17.80 -28.81
N TYR A 637 16.49 -17.89 -28.89
CA TYR A 637 17.32 -16.89 -29.56
C TYR A 637 17.89 -17.56 -30.82
N GLY A 638 17.28 -17.27 -31.98
CA GLY A 638 17.65 -17.91 -33.23
C GLY A 638 17.38 -19.42 -33.29
N SER A 639 17.97 -20.09 -34.28
CA SER A 639 17.64 -21.45 -34.75
C SER A 639 18.17 -22.60 -33.89
N ARG A 640 18.45 -22.41 -32.59
CA ARG A 640 18.88 -23.51 -31.69
C ARG A 640 18.10 -23.51 -30.38
N CYS A 641 17.40 -24.63 -30.13
CA CYS A 641 16.83 -24.97 -28.84
C CYS A 641 17.70 -26.06 -28.19
N SER A 642 18.15 -25.87 -26.95
CA SER A 642 18.73 -26.94 -26.14
C SER A 642 17.78 -27.34 -25.01
N LEU A 643 17.59 -28.66 -24.84
CA LEU A 643 16.88 -29.29 -23.73
C LEU A 643 17.86 -29.50 -22.57
N SER A 644 17.48 -29.13 -21.35
CA SER A 644 18.06 -29.72 -20.14
C SER A 644 16.96 -30.49 -19.40
N SER A 645 16.97 -31.81 -19.59
CA SER A 645 16.26 -32.76 -18.74
C SER A 645 17.31 -33.77 -18.29
N ASP A 646 17.44 -34.01 -16.98
CA ASP A 646 17.63 -35.37 -16.48
C ASP A 646 17.42 -35.41 -14.96
N GLY A 647 16.35 -36.09 -14.59
CA GLY A 647 16.11 -36.64 -13.25
C GLY A 647 15.59 -38.06 -13.44
N THR A 648 16.48 -39.05 -13.43
CA THR A 648 16.10 -40.45 -13.29
C THR A 648 17.21 -41.22 -12.58
N ILE A 649 16.80 -41.97 -11.56
CA ILE A 649 17.62 -42.88 -10.75
C ILE A 649 17.79 -44.19 -11.54
N GLY A 650 19.04 -44.66 -11.71
CA GLY A 650 19.32 -46.02 -12.18
C GLY A 650 20.80 -46.31 -12.48
N GLY A 651 21.42 -47.17 -11.65
CA GLY A 651 22.35 -48.23 -12.09
C GLY A 651 23.76 -47.88 -12.61
N LEU A 652 24.77 -48.15 -11.77
CA LEU A 652 26.17 -48.52 -12.06
C LEU A 652 26.59 -48.82 -13.52
N ARG A 653 27.66 -48.16 -14.00
CA ARG A 653 28.91 -48.80 -14.51
C ARG A 653 30.05 -47.79 -14.70
N ARG A 654 31.28 -48.23 -14.38
CA ARG A 654 32.56 -47.52 -14.51
C ARG A 654 32.93 -47.23 -15.97
N ALA A 655 33.53 -46.06 -16.22
CA ALA A 655 34.68 -45.92 -17.11
C ALA A 655 35.49 -44.67 -16.75
N ASN A 656 36.76 -44.89 -16.40
CA ASN A 656 37.81 -43.87 -16.29
C ASN A 656 38.14 -43.34 -17.68
N THR A 657 38.35 -42.03 -17.84
CA THR A 657 39.58 -41.48 -18.45
C THR A 657 39.68 -39.95 -18.26
N PHE A 658 40.86 -39.53 -17.79
CA PHE A 658 41.35 -38.16 -17.65
C PHE A 658 41.98 -37.68 -18.96
N ARG A 659 41.67 -36.46 -19.44
CA ARG A 659 42.64 -35.34 -19.58
C ARG A 659 42.02 -34.05 -20.21
N PRO A 660 42.52 -32.84 -19.87
CA PRO A 660 42.03 -31.50 -20.28
C PRO A 660 42.99 -30.82 -21.32
N PRO A 661 43.00 -29.48 -21.56
CA PRO A 661 41.95 -28.46 -21.77
C PRO A 661 42.17 -27.65 -23.08
N GLN A 662 41.27 -26.72 -23.46
CA GLN A 662 41.65 -25.39 -23.99
C GLN A 662 40.50 -24.36 -23.92
N ASN A 663 40.88 -23.13 -23.53
CA ASN A 663 40.07 -21.96 -23.18
C ASN A 663 39.41 -21.28 -24.40
N ILE A 664 38.32 -20.51 -24.15
CA ILE A 664 38.16 -19.08 -24.48
C ILE A 664 36.94 -18.50 -23.72
N LEU A 665 37.08 -17.23 -23.32
CA LEU A 665 36.39 -16.46 -22.28
C LEU A 665 35.07 -15.77 -22.72
N ALA A 666 34.12 -15.66 -21.78
CA ALA A 666 33.27 -14.50 -21.44
C ALA A 666 32.36 -14.95 -20.27
N GLY A 667 32.18 -14.31 -19.11
CA GLY A 667 32.36 -12.94 -18.66
C GLY A 667 31.20 -12.61 -17.71
N GLY A 668 31.08 -13.32 -16.57
CA GLY A 668 30.01 -13.15 -15.58
C GLY A 668 30.48 -12.32 -14.39
N VAL A 669 29.79 -11.21 -14.11
CA VAL A 669 30.07 -10.32 -12.98
C VAL A 669 29.20 -10.73 -11.79
N GLY A 670 29.82 -11.38 -10.81
CA GLY A 670 29.32 -11.47 -9.44
C GLY A 670 30.00 -10.41 -8.57
N SER A 671 29.22 -9.51 -7.97
CA SER A 671 29.71 -8.49 -7.05
C SER A 671 29.93 -9.06 -5.65
N LYS A 672 31.19 -9.32 -5.29
CA LYS A 672 31.66 -9.44 -3.91
C LYS A 672 32.04 -8.04 -3.41
N GLN A 673 31.33 -7.52 -2.40
CA GLN A 673 31.83 -6.39 -1.60
C GLN A 673 32.84 -6.91 -0.57
N ARG A 674 34.04 -6.32 -0.58
CA ARG A 674 35.11 -6.57 0.39
C ARG A 674 35.38 -5.25 1.12
N LEU A 675 35.12 -5.23 2.42
CA LEU A 675 35.54 -4.17 3.34
C LEU A 675 37.08 -4.11 3.39
N THR A 676 37.66 -2.93 3.25
CA THR A 676 39.06 -2.67 3.61
C THR A 676 39.10 -1.46 4.55
N LEU A 677 39.54 -1.70 5.79
CA LEU A 677 39.92 -0.69 6.77
C LEU A 677 41.35 -0.21 6.46
N GLY A 678 41.56 1.10 6.43
CA GLY A 678 42.88 1.71 6.30
C GLY A 678 42.90 3.10 6.93
N VAL A 679 43.49 3.20 8.13
CA VAL A 679 43.82 4.43 8.84
C VAL A 679 45.07 5.06 8.22
N ARG A 680 45.06 6.38 7.95
CA ARG A 680 46.26 7.26 8.00
C ARG A 680 45.88 8.75 8.08
N HIS A 681 46.55 9.43 9.00
CA HIS A 681 46.50 10.89 9.27
C HIS A 681 47.69 11.61 8.59
N PRO A 682 47.83 12.95 8.64
CA PRO A 682 47.96 13.83 7.48
C PRO A 682 49.38 14.41 7.23
N CYS A 683 49.60 14.97 6.03
CA CYS A 683 50.66 15.95 5.76
C CYS A 683 50.19 17.02 4.75
N ALA A 684 50.75 18.21 4.94
CA ALA A 684 50.33 19.53 4.50
C ALA A 684 50.69 19.92 3.05
N GLY A 685 50.00 20.95 2.54
CA GLY A 685 50.33 21.71 1.33
C GLY A 685 49.37 22.90 1.15
N SER A 686 49.88 24.10 1.41
CA SER A 686 49.21 25.40 1.60
C SER A 686 48.69 26.10 0.30
N PRO A 687 47.93 27.22 0.39
CA PRO A 687 46.85 27.65 -0.54
C PRO A 687 47.22 28.83 -1.48
N PRO A 688 46.23 29.45 -2.15
CA PRO A 688 46.18 30.92 -2.15
C PRO A 688 44.78 31.48 -1.81
N VAL A 689 44.72 32.36 -0.81
CA VAL A 689 44.54 33.83 -0.90
C VAL A 689 43.05 34.25 -0.88
N TYR A 690 42.63 34.65 0.32
CA TYR A 690 41.50 35.55 0.57
C TYR A 690 41.92 36.98 0.26
N ASP A 691 40.96 37.83 -0.12
CA ASP A 691 40.92 39.18 0.45
C ASP A 691 39.48 39.59 0.81
N PRO A 692 39.26 40.30 1.93
CA PRO A 692 37.97 40.54 2.58
C PRO A 692 37.49 42.00 2.47
N LEU A 693 36.18 42.25 2.61
CA LEU A 693 35.64 43.54 3.06
C LEU A 693 34.28 43.34 3.78
N ASP A 694 34.38 43.01 5.06
CA ASP A 694 34.06 43.84 6.23
C ASP A 694 32.67 44.51 6.47
N VAL A 695 32.30 44.45 7.77
CA VAL A 695 31.47 45.36 8.62
C VAL A 695 29.96 45.10 8.87
N SER A 696 29.70 44.48 10.03
CA SER A 696 28.71 44.85 11.11
C SER A 696 27.19 44.66 10.88
N SER A 697 26.31 44.40 11.85
CA SER A 697 26.35 44.10 13.30
C SER A 697 24.92 43.88 13.83
N GLN A 698 24.82 43.16 14.97
CA GLN A 698 23.82 43.29 16.06
C GLN A 698 22.40 42.73 15.86
N GLN A 699 22.04 41.65 16.58
CA GLN A 699 21.42 41.60 17.93
C GLN A 699 19.91 41.93 17.95
N SER A 700 19.07 40.90 18.06
CA SER A 700 18.19 40.62 19.23
C SER A 700 17.43 39.30 19.00
#